data_AF-A0A3A4BSC0-F1
#
_entry.id   AF-A0A3A4BSC0-F1
#
_cell.length_a   1.000
_cell.length_b   1.000
_cell.length_c   1.000
_cell.angle_alpha   90.00
_cell.angle_beta   90.00
_cell.angle_gamma   90.00
#
_symmetry.space_group_name_H-M   'P 1'
#
loop_
_entity.id
_entity.type
_entity.pdbx_description
1 polymer ?
#
loop_
_entity_poly.entity_id
_entity_poly.type
_entity_poly.pdbx_seq_one_letter_code
_entity_poly.pdbx_strand_id
1 'polypeptide(L)'
;MPGPELAVPEVDEVESPHKRRVALAVSLIALFGGLLGYAAAASSANEEIGAREAQRAAITAMARQNAASVTFQENLDNHAEAFTVGRRRDQAATRELLLGVAEDRERAKAWDRAYRRLADVSPLTRADRNGRAAGPAGPVETLSADLFAGPHAGTLRQQAAQETAAAWGDKSDLYIAGITLLAVALALLGLSLTVAPGVRRHLVRPAAAITGLCLLGTFAVLAMPVPRTPERAISALARGDRAYSLRDFETALREYDAALRARADYAAAYQRRAQARILVDSPDRAQSSFVFSTARPASRRAAIADLERAIELGGGDYLTLTNQSGNYFHLEDYARAEDHARRAIELNPAPPIPWINLLLAVAGQGREAEAARVFDRLTRLIAGRHRAEERLELYASARTTLDTLARQSPERIALVRRLQGRLVRAEADSRAPAGTPPGNPSVTGFQVTAYGSSVEARMTAAGLPRNARLAWLVYHRADEGADWLELHQVSAFEAWDGRAGKHFFDWNCPVRGQYRVDLYAGERRVASDTTTRPEGPALTPYHDPIGGFRTCRPPAWKLAAAAPGEVRIRSADGREELAVRVTVLATPPTPARVGYALRRVLDRSAEGLSPSAALVEEGTARIGNLPAGRYRRVRLPGGDEGRVYAHVDTLGVLRTVVLRFPPARSAALSDMTLRLRFE
;
A
#
# COMPACT_ATOMS: atom_id res chain seq x y z
N MET A 1 -2.77 -78.03 86.19
CA MET A 1 -1.59 -77.17 85.98
C MET A 1 -1.87 -76.34 84.74
N PRO A 2 -1.90 -75.00 84.83
CA PRO A 2 -2.18 -74.13 83.69
C PRO A 2 -0.97 -74.05 82.74
N GLY A 3 -1.26 -73.91 81.44
CA GLY A 3 -0.32 -74.00 80.32
C GLY A 3 0.52 -72.73 80.06
N PRO A 4 1.37 -72.76 79.01
CA PRO A 4 2.40 -71.76 78.77
C PRO A 4 1.78 -70.42 78.34
N GLU A 5 2.22 -69.36 79.02
CA GLU A 5 1.86 -67.98 78.74
C GLU A 5 2.47 -67.57 77.37
N LEU A 6 1.59 -67.35 76.38
CA LEU A 6 1.94 -66.74 75.11
C LEU A 6 2.34 -65.29 75.38
N ALA A 7 3.62 -64.97 75.20
CA ALA A 7 4.10 -63.60 75.15
C ALA A 7 3.42 -62.86 73.99
N VAL A 8 2.51 -61.96 74.32
CA VAL A 8 1.96 -60.97 73.39
C VAL A 8 3.09 -59.99 73.09
N PRO A 9 3.51 -59.80 71.82
CA PRO A 9 4.49 -58.77 71.52
C PRO A 9 3.88 -57.40 71.82
N GLU A 10 4.54 -56.66 72.70
CA GLU A 10 4.33 -55.24 72.94
C GLU A 10 4.23 -54.52 71.59
N VAL A 11 3.14 -53.79 71.39
CA VAL A 11 3.02 -52.84 70.28
C VAL A 11 4.00 -51.72 70.58
N ASP A 12 5.21 -51.81 70.01
CA ASP A 12 6.19 -50.73 70.02
C ASP A 12 5.48 -49.40 69.68
N GLU A 13 5.64 -48.40 70.54
CA GLU A 13 5.24 -47.02 70.25
C GLU A 13 6.09 -46.49 69.07
N VAL A 14 5.59 -46.73 67.85
CA VAL A 14 6.25 -46.41 66.58
C VAL A 14 6.14 -44.90 66.25
N GLU A 15 6.73 -43.99 67.05
CA GLU A 15 6.77 -42.55 66.70
C GLU A 15 8.13 -41.87 66.95
N SER A 16 9.12 -42.12 66.07
CA SER A 16 10.37 -41.33 66.08
C SER A 16 10.13 -39.85 65.70
N PRO A 17 10.87 -38.88 66.27
CA PRO A 17 10.77 -37.44 65.93
C PRO A 17 10.92 -37.14 64.43
N HIS A 18 11.67 -37.97 63.71
CA HIS A 18 11.83 -37.87 62.26
C HIS A 18 10.52 -38.17 61.51
N LYS A 19 9.80 -39.23 61.89
CA LYS A 19 8.50 -39.60 61.30
C LYS A 19 7.48 -38.47 61.47
N ARG A 20 7.43 -37.83 62.66
CA ARG A 20 6.57 -36.66 62.92
C ARG A 20 6.92 -35.46 62.02
N ARG A 21 8.22 -35.14 61.84
CA ARG A 21 8.66 -34.05 60.95
C ARG A 21 8.35 -34.32 59.47
N VAL A 22 8.53 -35.57 59.01
CA VAL A 22 8.18 -35.97 57.64
C VAL A 22 6.67 -35.92 57.44
N ALA A 23 5.87 -36.41 58.40
CA ALA A 23 4.41 -36.33 58.33
C ALA A 23 3.92 -34.89 58.22
N LEU A 24 4.46 -33.97 59.03
CA LEU A 24 4.16 -32.54 58.93
C LEU A 24 4.55 -31.96 57.56
N ALA A 25 5.75 -32.28 57.05
CA ALA A 25 6.22 -31.81 55.75
C ALA A 25 5.35 -32.32 54.60
N VAL A 26 4.95 -33.60 54.63
CA VAL A 26 4.03 -34.21 53.66
C VAL A 26 2.69 -33.49 53.68
N SER A 27 2.11 -33.24 54.85
CA SER A 27 0.83 -32.51 54.97
C SER A 27 0.92 -31.08 54.42
N LEU A 28 2.02 -30.36 54.70
CA LEU A 28 2.23 -29.01 54.18
C LEU A 28 2.43 -28.99 52.67
N ILE A 29 3.20 -29.93 52.12
CA ILE A 29 3.41 -30.07 50.67
C ILE A 29 2.11 -30.46 49.97
N ALA A 30 1.31 -31.36 50.56
CA ALA A 30 0.01 -31.75 50.01
C ALA A 30 -0.97 -30.56 50.01
N LEU A 31 -1.03 -29.77 51.09
CA LEU A 31 -1.82 -28.55 51.15
C LEU A 31 -1.37 -27.53 50.08
N PHE A 32 -0.06 -27.34 49.95
CA PHE A 32 0.51 -26.46 48.92
C PHE A 32 0.23 -26.95 47.50
N GLY A 33 0.32 -28.26 47.26
CA GLY A 33 -0.10 -28.88 46.00
C GLY A 33 -1.58 -28.67 45.70
N GLY A 34 -2.44 -28.70 46.72
CA GLY A 34 -3.86 -28.35 46.59
C GLY A 34 -4.08 -26.88 46.20
N LEU A 35 -3.32 -25.95 46.78
CA LEU A 35 -3.36 -24.53 46.41
C LEU A 35 -2.90 -24.32 44.96
N LEU A 36 -1.85 -25.01 44.54
CA LEU A 36 -1.41 -24.99 43.14
C LEU A 36 -2.45 -25.59 42.20
N GLY A 37 -3.11 -26.69 42.59
CA GLY A 37 -4.21 -27.29 41.84
C GLY A 37 -5.37 -26.32 41.64
N TYR A 38 -5.74 -25.58 42.69
CA TYR A 38 -6.73 -24.52 42.60
C TYR A 38 -6.29 -23.38 41.67
N ALA A 39 -5.04 -22.92 41.79
CA ALA A 39 -4.50 -21.85 40.94
C ALA A 39 -4.41 -22.26 39.45
N ALA A 40 -4.05 -23.52 39.18
CA ALA A 40 -4.07 -24.12 37.84
C ALA A 40 -5.50 -24.14 37.28
N ALA A 41 -6.46 -24.69 38.02
CA ALA A 41 -7.86 -24.76 37.61
C ALA A 41 -8.46 -23.36 37.38
N ALA A 42 -8.16 -22.39 38.25
CA ALA A 42 -8.61 -21.02 38.09
C ALA A 42 -7.98 -20.35 36.85
N SER A 43 -6.71 -20.60 36.56
CA SER A 43 -6.02 -20.05 35.38
C SER A 43 -6.58 -20.67 34.10
N SER A 44 -6.76 -21.98 34.06
CA SER A 44 -7.39 -22.70 32.95
C SER A 44 -8.82 -22.23 32.69
N ALA A 45 -9.62 -21.99 33.74
CA ALA A 45 -10.96 -21.42 33.58
C ALA A 45 -10.95 -20.03 32.93
N ASN A 46 -9.95 -19.19 33.23
CA ASN A 46 -9.78 -17.87 32.61
C ASN A 46 -9.28 -17.96 31.17
N GLU A 47 -8.39 -18.90 30.86
CA GLU A 47 -7.97 -19.23 29.50
C GLU A 47 -9.20 -19.59 28.64
N GLU A 48 -10.05 -20.50 29.10
CA GLU A 48 -11.26 -20.87 28.39
C GLU A 48 -12.22 -19.70 28.17
N ILE A 49 -12.35 -18.79 29.15
CA ILE A 49 -13.15 -17.57 28.98
C ILE A 49 -12.58 -16.73 27.83
N GLY A 50 -11.27 -16.47 27.83
CA GLY A 50 -10.61 -15.72 26.76
C GLY A 50 -10.72 -16.41 25.40
N ALA A 51 -10.59 -17.73 25.35
CA ALA A 51 -10.76 -18.52 24.12
C ALA A 51 -12.19 -18.44 23.57
N ARG A 52 -13.21 -18.50 24.44
CA ARG A 52 -14.61 -18.30 24.06
C ARG A 52 -14.87 -16.88 23.58
N GLU A 53 -14.28 -15.87 24.21
CA GLU A 53 -14.36 -14.48 23.75
C GLU A 53 -13.71 -14.29 22.37
N ALA A 54 -12.53 -14.89 22.14
CA ALA A 54 -11.87 -14.87 20.85
C ALA A 54 -12.73 -15.53 19.75
N GLN A 55 -13.33 -16.69 20.03
CA GLN A 55 -14.24 -17.37 19.10
C GLN A 55 -15.48 -16.52 18.78
N ARG A 56 -16.10 -15.90 19.79
CA ARG A 56 -17.24 -14.99 19.58
C ARG A 56 -16.86 -13.78 18.74
N ALA A 57 -15.69 -13.18 19.00
CA ALA A 57 -15.16 -12.08 18.21
C ALA A 57 -14.91 -12.51 16.76
N ALA A 58 -14.33 -13.69 16.54
CA ALA A 58 -14.07 -14.25 15.21
C ALA A 58 -15.38 -14.45 14.41
N ILE A 59 -16.38 -15.13 15.00
CA ILE A 59 -17.68 -15.37 14.37
C ILE A 59 -18.37 -14.05 14.02
N THR A 60 -18.35 -13.09 14.95
CA THR A 60 -18.94 -11.76 14.74
C THR A 60 -18.20 -10.99 13.64
N ALA A 61 -16.88 -11.05 13.60
CA ALA A 61 -16.05 -10.42 12.57
C ALA A 61 -16.33 -11.02 11.18
N MET A 62 -16.38 -12.36 11.08
CA MET A 62 -16.71 -13.05 9.83
C MET A 62 -18.12 -12.73 9.33
N ALA A 63 -19.12 -12.74 10.21
CA ALA A 63 -20.50 -12.38 9.84
C ALA A 63 -20.58 -10.93 9.33
N ARG A 64 -19.91 -9.99 10.02
CA ARG A 64 -19.82 -8.59 9.57
C ARG A 64 -19.02 -8.44 8.28
N GLN A 65 -17.98 -9.23 8.07
CA GLN A 65 -17.19 -9.23 6.83
C GLN A 65 -18.01 -9.69 5.63
N ASN A 66 -18.83 -10.73 5.81
CA ASN A 66 -19.74 -11.20 4.76
C ASN A 66 -20.80 -10.14 4.45
N ALA A 67 -21.43 -9.55 5.48
CA ALA A 67 -22.39 -8.46 5.28
C ALA A 67 -21.74 -7.26 4.58
N ALA A 68 -20.55 -6.84 5.01
CA ALA A 68 -19.79 -5.77 4.37
C ALA A 68 -19.46 -6.09 2.91
N SER A 69 -19.12 -7.34 2.59
CA SER A 69 -18.83 -7.77 1.22
C SER A 69 -20.07 -7.72 0.33
N VAL A 70 -21.22 -8.21 0.82
CA VAL A 70 -22.49 -8.13 0.09
C VAL A 70 -22.87 -6.68 -0.14
N THR A 71 -22.87 -5.84 0.90
CA THR A 71 -23.18 -4.42 0.77
C THR A 71 -22.19 -3.70 -0.16
N PHE A 72 -20.91 -4.06 -0.14
CA PHE A 72 -19.92 -3.48 -1.05
C PHE A 72 -20.25 -3.82 -2.51
N GLN A 73 -20.56 -5.09 -2.81
CA GLN A 73 -20.96 -5.50 -4.16
C GLN A 73 -22.26 -4.86 -4.61
N GLU A 74 -23.30 -4.85 -3.77
CA GLU A 74 -24.57 -4.18 -4.07
C GLU A 74 -24.37 -2.70 -4.40
N ASN A 75 -23.49 -2.01 -3.67
CA ASN A 75 -23.19 -0.60 -3.94
C ASN A 75 -22.40 -0.38 -5.23
N LEU A 76 -21.53 -1.32 -5.61
CA LEU A 76 -20.84 -1.30 -6.90
C LEU A 76 -21.80 -1.55 -8.05
N ASP A 77 -22.71 -2.52 -7.92
CA ASP A 77 -23.72 -2.84 -8.93
C ASP A 77 -24.69 -1.66 -9.13
N ASN A 78 -25.23 -1.13 -8.03
CA ASN A 78 -26.06 0.07 -8.04
C ASN A 78 -25.35 1.27 -8.66
N HIS A 79 -24.05 1.43 -8.36
CA HIS A 79 -23.24 2.49 -8.95
C HIS A 79 -23.07 2.28 -10.46
N ALA A 80 -22.77 1.06 -10.92
CA ALA A 80 -22.61 0.74 -12.33
C ALA A 80 -23.91 0.95 -13.13
N GLU A 81 -25.07 0.59 -12.56
CA GLU A 81 -26.38 0.83 -13.16
C GLU A 81 -26.70 2.33 -13.27
N ALA A 82 -26.60 3.05 -12.16
CA ALA A 82 -26.85 4.49 -12.12
C ALA A 82 -25.89 5.22 -13.09
N PHE A 83 -24.62 4.83 -13.09
CA PHE A 83 -23.61 5.35 -14.00
C PHE A 83 -24.00 5.12 -15.47
N THR A 84 -24.48 3.93 -15.82
CA THR A 84 -24.92 3.59 -17.19
C THR A 84 -26.12 4.45 -17.62
N VAL A 85 -27.09 4.65 -16.74
CA VAL A 85 -28.27 5.49 -17.01
C VAL A 85 -27.88 6.97 -17.11
N GLY A 86 -27.00 7.45 -16.23
CA GLY A 86 -26.45 8.81 -16.26
C GLY A 86 -25.72 9.09 -17.57
N ARG A 87 -24.91 8.13 -18.06
CA ARG A 87 -24.24 8.26 -19.36
C ARG A 87 -25.22 8.38 -20.53
N ARG A 88 -26.34 7.63 -20.51
CA ARG A 88 -27.39 7.74 -21.56
C ARG A 88 -28.12 9.09 -21.51
N ARG A 89 -28.41 9.60 -20.31
CA ARG A 89 -28.93 10.95 -20.11
C ARG A 89 -28.00 11.98 -20.73
N ASP A 90 -26.72 11.90 -20.38
CA ASP A 90 -25.70 12.86 -20.78
C ASP A 90 -25.50 12.84 -22.30
N GLN A 91 -25.38 11.65 -22.89
CA GLN A 91 -25.28 11.51 -24.35
C GLN A 91 -26.49 12.11 -25.08
N ALA A 92 -27.73 11.87 -24.62
CA ALA A 92 -28.92 12.43 -25.25
C ALA A 92 -28.95 13.96 -25.12
N ALA A 93 -28.65 14.50 -23.93
CA ALA A 93 -28.61 15.93 -23.71
C ALA A 93 -27.53 16.62 -24.54
N THR A 94 -26.32 16.04 -24.63
CA THR A 94 -25.25 16.65 -25.44
C THR A 94 -25.57 16.60 -26.94
N ARG A 95 -26.25 15.54 -27.44
CA ARG A 95 -26.72 15.47 -28.83
C ARG A 95 -27.78 16.53 -29.13
N GLU A 96 -28.70 16.76 -28.19
CA GLU A 96 -29.68 17.84 -28.30
C GLU A 96 -28.98 19.21 -28.35
N LEU A 97 -28.04 19.47 -27.43
CA LEU A 97 -27.34 20.74 -27.35
C LEU A 97 -26.48 21.03 -28.60
N LEU A 98 -25.73 20.04 -29.07
CA LEU A 98 -24.74 20.22 -30.14
C LEU A 98 -25.32 20.01 -31.54
N LEU A 99 -26.23 19.04 -31.69
CA LEU A 99 -26.77 18.61 -32.98
C LEU A 99 -28.24 19.02 -33.16
N GLY A 100 -28.89 19.59 -32.14
CA GLY A 100 -30.29 20.04 -32.16
C GLY A 100 -31.28 18.98 -32.63
N VAL A 101 -31.06 17.73 -32.27
CA VAL A 101 -31.97 16.62 -32.54
C VAL A 101 -33.09 16.67 -31.50
N ALA A 102 -34.29 17.08 -31.91
CA ALA A 102 -35.42 17.31 -30.99
C ALA A 102 -35.83 16.05 -30.21
N GLU A 103 -35.75 14.87 -30.83
CA GLU A 103 -36.01 13.57 -30.17
C GLU A 103 -35.08 13.30 -28.99
N ASP A 104 -33.83 13.77 -29.07
CA ASP A 104 -32.85 13.57 -28.02
C ASP A 104 -33.18 14.42 -26.78
N ARG A 105 -33.96 15.51 -26.93
CA ARG A 105 -34.51 16.28 -25.79
C ARG A 105 -35.41 15.42 -24.91
N GLU A 106 -36.36 14.71 -25.51
CA GLU A 106 -37.31 13.89 -24.75
C GLU A 106 -36.64 12.62 -24.20
N ARG A 107 -35.69 12.03 -24.94
CA ARG A 107 -34.84 10.94 -24.42
C ARG A 107 -34.01 11.39 -23.22
N ALA A 108 -33.38 12.57 -23.29
CA ALA A 108 -32.61 13.12 -22.18
C ALA A 108 -33.47 13.31 -20.93
N LYS A 109 -34.68 13.86 -21.06
CA LYS A 109 -35.64 13.98 -19.95
C LYS A 109 -36.06 12.61 -19.39
N ALA A 110 -36.27 11.62 -20.24
CA ALA A 110 -36.63 10.27 -19.80
C ALA A 110 -35.50 9.60 -19.02
N TRP A 111 -34.28 9.66 -19.53
CA TRP A 111 -33.10 9.14 -18.83
C TRP A 111 -32.79 9.91 -17.56
N ASP A 112 -33.02 11.22 -17.52
CA ASP A 112 -32.85 12.01 -16.31
C ASP A 112 -33.84 11.61 -15.21
N ARG A 113 -35.10 11.33 -15.55
CA ARG A 113 -36.07 10.78 -14.59
C ARG A 113 -35.63 9.41 -14.06
N ALA A 114 -35.11 8.55 -14.92
CA ALA A 114 -34.58 7.24 -14.52
C ALA A 114 -33.35 7.38 -13.62
N TYR A 115 -32.40 8.25 -14.00
CA TYR A 115 -31.19 8.52 -13.23
C TYR A 115 -31.53 9.06 -11.85
N ARG A 116 -32.47 10.00 -11.73
CA ARG A 116 -32.90 10.55 -10.44
C ARG A 116 -33.50 9.50 -9.49
N ARG A 117 -34.10 8.44 -10.01
CA ARG A 117 -34.59 7.31 -9.18
C ARG A 117 -33.46 6.41 -8.68
N LEU A 118 -32.35 6.34 -9.41
CA LEU A 118 -31.17 5.53 -9.08
C LEU A 118 -30.10 6.31 -8.31
N ALA A 119 -30.08 7.64 -8.38
CA ALA A 119 -28.97 8.46 -7.88
C ALA A 119 -28.75 8.35 -6.36
N ASP A 120 -29.76 7.92 -5.59
CA ASP A 120 -29.67 7.82 -4.13
C ASP A 120 -29.48 6.37 -3.62
N VAL A 121 -29.48 5.36 -4.52
CA VAL A 121 -29.38 3.93 -4.17
C VAL A 121 -27.97 3.48 -3.75
N SER A 122 -26.95 4.33 -3.95
CA SER A 122 -25.57 4.05 -3.54
C SER A 122 -24.89 5.34 -3.01
N PRO A 123 -24.04 5.27 -1.97
CA PRO A 123 -23.17 6.38 -1.57
C PRO A 123 -22.22 6.82 -2.70
N LEU A 124 -21.83 5.90 -3.58
CA LEU A 124 -20.93 6.18 -4.71
C LEU A 124 -21.58 7.12 -5.73
N THR A 125 -22.88 6.98 -5.96
CA THR A 125 -23.64 7.84 -6.89
C THR A 125 -23.93 9.22 -6.31
N ARG A 126 -24.09 9.32 -4.98
CA ARG A 126 -24.20 10.61 -4.28
C ARG A 126 -22.90 11.41 -4.28
N ALA A 127 -21.75 10.74 -4.19
CA ALA A 127 -20.44 11.38 -4.24
C ALA A 127 -20.18 12.04 -5.60
N ASP A 128 -20.54 11.35 -6.70
CA ASP A 128 -20.47 11.85 -8.07
C ASP A 128 -21.32 13.13 -8.27
N ARG A 129 -22.57 13.12 -7.76
CA ARG A 129 -23.51 14.26 -7.89
C ARG A 129 -23.03 15.55 -7.24
N ASN A 130 -22.28 15.46 -6.14
CA ASN A 130 -21.85 16.64 -5.38
C ASN A 130 -20.49 17.19 -5.84
N GLY A 131 -19.85 16.58 -6.85
CA GLY A 131 -18.50 16.97 -7.29
C GLY A 131 -17.48 16.95 -6.14
N ARG A 132 -17.77 16.23 -5.05
CA ARG A 132 -16.86 16.12 -3.92
C ARG A 132 -15.71 15.28 -4.41
N ALA A 133 -14.56 15.93 -4.58
CA ALA A 133 -13.29 15.23 -4.73
C ALA A 133 -13.23 14.20 -3.59
N ALA A 134 -13.30 12.92 -3.94
CA ALA A 134 -12.95 11.89 -2.99
C ALA A 134 -11.56 12.21 -2.45
N GLY A 135 -11.28 11.83 -1.21
CA GLY A 135 -9.93 11.90 -0.68
C GLY A 135 -8.92 11.20 -1.61
N PRO A 136 -7.61 11.31 -1.37
CA PRO A 136 -6.57 10.78 -2.26
C PRO A 136 -6.74 9.30 -2.64
N ALA A 137 -7.51 8.53 -1.86
CA ALA A 137 -7.83 7.13 -2.15
C ALA A 137 -8.96 6.91 -3.16
N GLY A 138 -9.91 7.84 -3.35
CA GLY A 138 -11.09 7.62 -4.21
C GLY A 138 -12.36 7.19 -3.46
N PRO A 139 -13.55 7.27 -4.09
CA PRO A 139 -14.84 7.02 -3.42
C PRO A 139 -15.08 5.53 -3.16
N VAL A 140 -14.58 4.63 -4.02
CA VAL A 140 -14.71 3.17 -3.88
C VAL A 140 -13.86 2.68 -2.70
N GLU A 141 -12.64 3.17 -2.62
CA GLU A 141 -11.68 2.89 -1.56
C GLU A 141 -12.19 3.44 -0.22
N THR A 142 -12.81 4.63 -0.23
CA THR A 142 -13.48 5.19 0.95
C THR A 142 -14.62 4.31 1.43
N LEU A 143 -15.51 3.89 0.52
CA LEU A 143 -16.61 2.98 0.85
C LEU A 143 -16.10 1.64 1.40
N SER A 144 -15.07 1.07 0.76
CA SER A 144 -14.45 -0.17 1.22
C SER A 144 -13.88 -0.01 2.64
N ALA A 145 -13.07 1.03 2.88
CA ALA A 145 -12.49 1.30 4.19
C ALA A 145 -13.57 1.50 5.28
N ASP A 146 -14.69 2.13 4.93
CA ASP A 146 -15.83 2.32 5.85
C ASP A 146 -16.53 1.01 6.21
N LEU A 147 -16.87 0.20 5.20
CA LEU A 147 -17.57 -1.07 5.41
C LEU A 147 -16.70 -2.10 6.15
N PHE A 148 -15.39 -2.13 5.86
CA PHE A 148 -14.48 -3.14 6.41
C PHE A 148 -13.79 -2.72 7.72
N ALA A 149 -13.91 -1.47 8.17
CA ALA A 149 -13.36 -1.03 9.47
C ALA A 149 -13.96 -1.78 10.67
N GLY A 150 -15.27 -2.05 10.64
CA GLY A 150 -15.97 -2.82 11.69
C GLY A 150 -15.49 -4.28 11.80
N PRO A 151 -15.49 -5.04 10.69
CA PRO A 151 -14.88 -6.37 10.62
C PRO A 151 -13.41 -6.40 11.07
N HIS A 152 -12.61 -5.43 10.62
CA HIS A 152 -11.19 -5.33 11.00
C HIS A 152 -11.01 -5.14 12.51
N ALA A 153 -11.78 -4.24 13.12
CA ALA A 153 -11.80 -4.08 14.58
C ALA A 153 -12.23 -5.39 15.29
N GLY A 154 -13.12 -6.18 14.69
CA GLY A 154 -13.50 -7.50 15.21
C GLY A 154 -12.32 -8.49 15.22
N THR A 155 -11.51 -8.50 14.17
CA THR A 155 -10.29 -9.33 14.09
C THR A 155 -9.26 -8.92 15.12
N LEU A 156 -9.06 -7.60 15.34
CA LEU A 156 -8.17 -7.10 16.38
C LEU A 156 -8.65 -7.48 17.80
N ARG A 157 -9.97 -7.51 18.05
CA ARG A 157 -10.55 -8.02 19.31
C ARG A 157 -10.27 -9.50 19.50
N GLN A 158 -10.43 -10.30 18.44
CA GLN A 158 -10.10 -11.72 18.48
C GLN A 158 -8.63 -11.92 18.87
N GLN A 159 -7.71 -11.20 18.23
CA GLN A 159 -6.27 -11.29 18.53
C GLN A 159 -5.97 -10.90 19.99
N ALA A 160 -6.55 -9.80 20.48
CA ALA A 160 -6.37 -9.38 21.87
C ALA A 160 -6.91 -10.40 22.89
N ALA A 161 -8.05 -11.04 22.59
CA ALA A 161 -8.61 -12.10 23.43
C ALA A 161 -7.74 -13.37 23.41
N GLN A 162 -7.17 -13.72 22.25
CA GLN A 162 -6.22 -14.83 22.12
C GLN A 162 -4.94 -14.59 22.92
N GLU A 163 -4.38 -13.38 22.87
CA GLU A 163 -3.21 -12.98 23.67
C GLU A 163 -3.49 -13.13 25.17
N THR A 164 -4.67 -12.68 25.61
CA THR A 164 -5.11 -12.79 27.01
C THR A 164 -5.28 -14.26 27.42
N ALA A 165 -5.90 -15.08 26.56
CA ALA A 165 -6.10 -16.50 26.82
C ALA A 165 -4.77 -17.25 26.92
N ALA A 166 -3.86 -17.02 25.97
CA ALA A 166 -2.54 -17.65 25.95
C ALA A 166 -1.75 -17.36 27.25
N ALA A 167 -1.75 -16.12 27.73
CA ALA A 167 -1.08 -15.78 28.98
C ALA A 167 -1.70 -16.47 30.22
N TRP A 168 -3.00 -16.77 30.21
CA TRP A 168 -3.62 -17.59 31.25
C TRP A 168 -3.26 -19.07 31.13
N GLY A 169 -3.16 -19.59 29.90
CA GLY A 169 -2.68 -20.94 29.61
C GLY A 169 -1.25 -21.14 30.10
N ASP A 170 -0.34 -20.21 29.78
CA ASP A 170 1.05 -20.24 30.24
C ASP A 170 1.15 -20.32 31.78
N LYS A 171 0.30 -19.57 32.50
CA LYS A 171 0.21 -19.67 33.97
C LYS A 171 -0.28 -21.04 34.44
N SER A 172 -1.33 -21.57 33.81
CA SER A 172 -1.89 -22.88 34.13
C SER A 172 -0.81 -23.98 33.99
N ASP A 173 -0.09 -23.97 32.88
CA ASP A 173 0.98 -24.93 32.58
C ASP A 173 2.11 -24.87 33.62
N LEU A 174 2.51 -23.66 34.03
CA LEU A 174 3.52 -23.48 35.08
C LEU A 174 3.06 -24.01 36.44
N TYR A 175 1.77 -23.85 36.80
CA TYR A 175 1.24 -24.44 38.03
C TYR A 175 1.17 -25.97 37.96
N ILE A 176 0.75 -26.54 36.83
CA ILE A 176 0.73 -28.00 36.60
C ILE A 176 2.14 -28.59 36.70
N ALA A 177 3.14 -27.91 36.13
CA ALA A 177 4.54 -28.28 36.29
C ALA A 177 4.97 -28.26 37.76
N GLY A 178 4.55 -27.24 38.53
CA GLY A 178 4.75 -27.15 39.97
C GLY A 178 4.15 -28.33 40.75
N ILE A 179 2.91 -28.72 40.46
CA ILE A 179 2.24 -29.88 41.08
C ILE A 179 3.02 -31.17 40.80
N THR A 180 3.49 -31.34 39.56
CA THR A 180 4.28 -32.50 39.14
C THR A 180 5.59 -32.60 39.92
N LEU A 181 6.28 -31.47 40.12
CA LEU A 181 7.50 -31.40 40.92
C LEU A 181 7.24 -31.69 42.40
N LEU A 182 6.14 -31.19 42.98
CA LEU A 182 5.76 -31.51 44.36
C LEU A 182 5.44 -33.00 44.54
N ALA A 183 4.86 -33.66 43.54
CA ALA A 183 4.63 -35.11 43.59
C ALA A 183 5.97 -35.88 43.68
N VAL A 184 7.00 -35.43 42.95
CA VAL A 184 8.37 -35.99 43.07
C VAL A 184 8.93 -35.75 44.48
N ALA A 185 8.76 -34.56 45.05
CA ALA A 185 9.19 -34.26 46.41
C ALA A 185 8.49 -35.15 47.46
N LEU A 186 7.18 -35.38 47.31
CA LEU A 186 6.41 -36.28 48.16
C LEU A 186 6.89 -37.74 48.05
N ALA A 187 7.19 -38.21 46.83
CA ALA A 187 7.73 -39.56 46.62
C ALA A 187 9.10 -39.75 47.30
N LEU A 188 9.99 -38.76 47.20
CA LEU A 188 11.29 -38.77 47.88
C LEU A 188 11.15 -38.77 49.41
N LEU A 189 10.20 -38.00 49.95
CA LEU A 189 9.89 -38.00 51.38
C LEU A 189 9.30 -39.33 51.84
N GLY A 190 8.41 -39.94 51.06
CA GLY A 190 7.88 -41.28 51.32
C GLY A 190 8.98 -42.34 51.37
N LEU A 191 9.88 -42.34 50.38
CA LEU A 191 11.04 -43.24 50.34
C LEU A 191 12.01 -43.00 51.51
N SER A 192 12.09 -41.78 52.05
CA SER A 192 12.93 -41.49 53.21
C SER A 192 12.51 -42.24 54.49
N LEU A 193 11.25 -42.68 54.57
CA LEU A 193 10.72 -43.43 55.70
C LEU A 193 11.17 -44.90 55.72
N THR A 194 11.52 -45.46 54.56
CA THR A 194 11.88 -46.88 54.40
C THR A 194 13.39 -47.15 54.41
N VAL A 195 14.22 -46.11 54.31
CA VAL A 195 15.68 -46.23 54.23
C VAL A 195 16.41 -45.92 55.54
N ALA A 196 17.64 -46.43 55.65
CA ALA A 196 18.52 -46.25 56.81
C ALA A 196 18.89 -44.77 57.07
N PRO A 197 19.15 -44.36 58.33
CA PRO A 197 19.37 -42.96 58.72
C PRO A 197 20.44 -42.21 57.92
N GLY A 198 21.54 -42.89 57.54
CA GLY A 198 22.63 -42.31 56.76
C GLY A 198 22.23 -41.90 55.33
N VAL A 199 21.21 -42.55 54.77
CA VAL A 199 20.75 -42.33 53.37
C VAL A 199 19.63 -41.30 53.30
N ARG A 200 18.83 -41.13 54.37
CA ARG A 200 17.67 -40.21 54.42
C ARG A 200 17.99 -38.79 53.99
N ARG A 201 19.15 -38.26 54.37
CA ARG A 201 19.59 -36.90 54.01
C ARG A 201 19.70 -36.69 52.49
N HIS A 202 19.99 -37.74 51.72
CA HIS A 202 20.11 -37.69 50.27
C HIS A 202 18.75 -37.69 49.56
N LEU A 203 17.65 -37.99 50.27
CA LEU A 203 16.27 -37.93 49.77
C LEU A 203 15.53 -36.67 50.27
N VAL A 204 15.74 -36.30 51.54
CA VAL A 204 15.07 -35.13 52.15
C VAL A 204 15.59 -33.80 51.60
N ARG A 205 16.91 -33.67 51.37
CA ARG A 205 17.50 -32.43 50.82
C ARG A 205 16.96 -32.08 49.42
N PRO A 206 16.96 -32.99 48.43
CA PRO A 206 16.39 -32.68 47.12
C PRO A 206 14.87 -32.44 47.20
N ALA A 207 14.13 -33.18 48.03
CA ALA A 207 12.70 -32.91 48.24
C ALA A 207 12.45 -31.49 48.76
N ALA A 208 13.20 -31.05 49.78
CA ALA A 208 13.11 -29.70 50.32
C ALA A 208 13.52 -28.63 49.29
N ALA A 209 14.54 -28.89 48.47
CA ALA A 209 14.97 -27.99 47.41
C ALA A 209 13.90 -27.83 46.32
N ILE A 210 13.28 -28.94 45.89
CA ILE A 210 12.18 -28.92 44.93
C ILE A 210 10.99 -28.14 45.48
N THR A 211 10.58 -28.42 46.73
CA THR A 211 9.48 -27.68 47.37
C THR A 211 9.79 -26.18 47.49
N GLY A 212 11.01 -25.81 47.87
CA GLY A 212 11.44 -24.42 47.93
C GLY A 212 11.42 -23.74 46.55
N LEU A 213 11.87 -24.43 45.50
CA LEU A 213 11.80 -23.95 44.12
C LEU A 213 10.35 -23.77 43.65
N CYS A 214 9.46 -24.71 43.95
CA CYS A 214 8.04 -24.60 43.63
C CYS A 214 7.38 -23.42 44.35
N LEU A 215 7.70 -23.20 45.63
CA LEU A 215 7.24 -22.04 46.40
C LEU A 215 7.66 -20.74 45.72
N LEU A 216 8.96 -20.58 45.43
CA LEU A 216 9.49 -19.39 44.75
C LEU A 216 8.89 -19.21 43.34
N GLY A 217 8.78 -20.29 42.58
CA GLY A 217 8.18 -20.30 41.25
C GLY A 217 6.71 -19.89 41.29
N THR A 218 5.95 -20.30 42.30
CA THR A 218 4.54 -19.91 42.47
C THR A 218 4.39 -18.40 42.66
N PHE A 219 5.23 -17.79 43.51
CA PHE A 219 5.24 -16.35 43.67
C PHE A 219 5.60 -15.62 42.37
N ALA A 220 6.53 -16.17 41.59
CA ALA A 220 6.87 -15.63 40.28
C ALA A 220 5.70 -15.70 39.29
N VAL A 221 5.00 -16.84 39.20
CA VAL A 221 3.83 -17.03 38.31
C VAL A 221 2.66 -16.12 38.71
N LEU A 222 2.43 -15.94 40.02
CA LEU A 222 1.41 -15.01 40.51
C LEU A 222 1.71 -13.56 40.06
N ALA A 223 2.98 -13.17 40.04
CA ALA A 223 3.42 -11.84 39.63
C ALA A 223 3.46 -11.62 38.10
N MET A 224 3.40 -12.68 37.27
CA MET A 224 3.36 -12.53 35.82
C MET A 224 2.11 -11.76 35.39
N PRO A 225 2.23 -10.67 34.60
CA PRO A 225 1.08 -9.91 34.13
C PRO A 225 0.30 -10.70 33.09
N VAL A 226 -1.03 -10.56 33.09
CA VAL A 226 -1.89 -11.04 32.00
C VAL A 226 -2.27 -9.81 31.17
N PRO A 227 -1.87 -9.74 29.89
CA PRO A 227 -2.20 -8.61 29.03
C PRO A 227 -3.72 -8.50 28.89
N ARG A 228 -4.23 -7.27 28.95
CA ARG A 228 -5.63 -6.96 28.62
C ARG A 228 -5.66 -5.74 27.74
N THR A 229 -6.10 -5.91 26.50
CA THR A 229 -6.20 -4.80 25.55
C THR A 229 -7.51 -4.05 25.74
N PRO A 230 -7.49 -2.78 26.15
CA PRO A 230 -8.72 -2.00 26.27
C PRO A 230 -9.37 -1.80 24.90
N GLU A 231 -10.70 -1.83 24.85
CA GLU A 231 -11.47 -1.60 23.61
C GLU A 231 -11.09 -0.27 22.93
N ARG A 232 -10.81 0.77 23.72
CA ARG A 232 -10.32 2.06 23.21
C ARG A 232 -8.99 1.95 22.44
N ALA A 233 -8.09 1.04 22.81
CA ALA A 233 -6.82 0.81 22.12
C ALA A 233 -7.05 0.08 20.79
N ILE A 234 -7.88 -0.96 20.81
CA ILE A 234 -8.28 -1.72 19.61
C ILE A 234 -8.98 -0.81 18.60
N SER A 235 -9.96 -0.03 19.08
CA SER A 235 -10.71 0.92 18.25
C SER A 235 -9.82 2.02 17.66
N ALA A 236 -8.85 2.53 18.43
CA ALA A 236 -7.87 3.50 17.92
C ALA A 236 -6.96 2.88 16.86
N LEU A 237 -6.45 1.66 17.08
CA LEU A 237 -5.66 0.94 16.08
C LEU A 237 -6.45 0.72 14.78
N ALA A 238 -7.70 0.28 14.88
CA ALA A 238 -8.58 0.08 13.73
C ALA A 238 -8.87 1.38 12.96
N ARG A 239 -9.10 2.51 13.65
CA ARG A 239 -9.26 3.82 13.00
C ARG A 239 -7.98 4.28 12.32
N GLY A 240 -6.83 4.01 12.94
CA GLY A 240 -5.51 4.26 12.36
C GLY A 240 -5.31 3.47 11.07
N ASP A 241 -5.62 2.17 11.07
CA ASP A 241 -5.51 1.31 9.90
C ASP A 241 -6.46 1.73 8.77
N ARG A 242 -7.69 2.17 9.10
CA ARG A 242 -8.63 2.77 8.14
C ARG A 242 -8.07 4.07 7.55
N ALA A 243 -7.52 4.96 8.38
CA ALA A 243 -6.92 6.20 7.90
C ALA A 243 -5.70 5.92 7.01
N TYR A 244 -4.88 4.94 7.39
CA TYR A 244 -3.74 4.47 6.62
C TYR A 244 -4.16 3.92 5.25
N SER A 245 -5.21 3.09 5.17
CA SER A 245 -5.72 2.58 3.89
C SER A 245 -6.27 3.69 2.98
N LEU A 246 -6.71 4.81 3.58
CA LEU A 246 -7.14 6.01 2.85
C LEU A 246 -6.01 6.98 2.53
N ARG A 247 -4.75 6.59 2.83
CA ARG A 247 -3.54 7.41 2.66
C ARG A 247 -3.55 8.71 3.48
N ASP A 248 -4.40 8.79 4.50
CA ASP A 248 -4.39 9.84 5.52
C ASP A 248 -3.45 9.42 6.65
N PHE A 249 -2.15 9.43 6.33
CA PHE A 249 -1.10 8.95 7.22
C PHE A 249 -0.95 9.83 8.46
N GLU A 250 -1.28 11.11 8.35
CA GLU A 250 -1.29 12.06 9.45
C GLU A 250 -2.37 11.71 10.47
N THR A 251 -3.59 11.37 10.03
CA THR A 251 -4.63 10.85 10.94
C THR A 251 -4.27 9.47 11.48
N ALA A 252 -3.68 8.59 10.65
CA ALA A 252 -3.23 7.28 11.09
C ALA A 252 -2.24 7.38 12.26
N LEU A 253 -1.22 8.25 12.16
CA LEU A 253 -0.26 8.50 13.24
C LEU A 253 -0.94 8.92 14.55
N ARG A 254 -1.89 9.87 14.49
CA ARG A 254 -2.61 10.35 15.69
C ARG A 254 -3.42 9.24 16.36
N GLU A 255 -4.03 8.36 15.57
CA GLU A 255 -4.81 7.23 16.07
C GLU A 255 -3.91 6.13 16.64
N TYR A 256 -2.76 5.85 16.04
CA TYR A 256 -1.77 4.93 16.62
C TYR A 256 -1.19 5.47 17.94
N ASP A 257 -0.94 6.78 18.04
CA ASP A 257 -0.57 7.42 19.31
C ASP A 257 -1.69 7.30 20.35
N ALA A 258 -2.95 7.40 19.94
CA ALA A 258 -4.09 7.20 20.84
C ALA A 258 -4.18 5.74 21.32
N ALA A 259 -3.89 4.76 20.45
CA ALA A 259 -3.81 3.36 20.84
C ALA A 259 -2.71 3.13 21.89
N LEU A 260 -1.54 3.73 21.71
CA LEU A 260 -0.41 3.63 22.65
C LEU A 260 -0.63 4.37 23.97
N ARG A 261 -1.39 5.49 23.96
CA ARG A 261 -1.86 6.12 25.22
C ARG A 261 -2.84 5.21 25.98
N ALA A 262 -3.62 4.42 25.27
CA ALA A 262 -4.58 3.51 25.87
C ALA A 262 -3.95 2.21 26.39
N ARG A 263 -2.93 1.68 25.69
CA ARG A 263 -2.11 0.52 26.04
C ARG A 263 -0.67 0.76 25.59
N ALA A 264 0.21 1.08 26.55
CA ALA A 264 1.60 1.47 26.27
C ALA A 264 2.49 0.32 25.77
N ASP A 265 2.10 -0.92 26.01
CA ASP A 265 2.76 -2.16 25.61
C ASP A 265 2.11 -2.80 24.36
N TYR A 266 1.36 -2.03 23.55
CA TYR A 266 0.66 -2.60 22.40
C TYR A 266 1.58 -2.74 21.17
N ALA A 267 2.24 -3.89 21.04
CA ALA A 267 3.22 -4.16 19.98
C ALA A 267 2.73 -3.83 18.56
N ALA A 268 1.49 -4.21 18.24
CA ALA A 268 0.87 -3.93 16.94
C ALA A 268 0.77 -2.41 16.64
N ALA A 269 0.47 -1.59 17.65
CA ALA A 269 0.37 -0.14 17.46
C ALA A 269 1.73 0.50 17.15
N TYR A 270 2.81 0.01 17.77
CA TYR A 270 4.16 0.43 17.40
C TYR A 270 4.51 0.05 15.95
N GLN A 271 4.23 -1.20 15.56
CA GLN A 271 4.47 -1.70 14.21
C GLN A 271 3.73 -0.86 13.15
N ARG A 272 2.45 -0.55 13.38
CA ARG A 272 1.64 0.30 12.49
C ARG A 272 2.11 1.75 12.47
N ARG A 273 2.46 2.31 13.64
CA ARG A 273 2.98 3.69 13.74
C ARG A 273 4.29 3.86 12.98
N ALA A 274 5.20 2.91 13.08
CA ALA A 274 6.45 2.92 12.34
C ALA A 274 6.21 3.04 10.82
N GLN A 275 5.26 2.28 10.29
CA GLN A 275 4.93 2.31 8.87
C GLN A 275 4.33 3.66 8.44
N ALA A 276 3.42 4.22 9.24
CA ALA A 276 2.86 5.54 8.99
C ALA A 276 3.91 6.67 9.09
N ARG A 277 4.89 6.59 10.00
CA ARG A 277 5.99 7.58 10.10
C ARG A 277 6.80 7.68 8.80
N ILE A 278 7.08 6.54 8.18
CA ILE A 278 7.82 6.48 6.91
C ILE A 278 7.03 7.12 5.77
N LEU A 279 5.70 7.10 5.82
CA LEU A 279 4.85 7.59 4.73
C LEU A 279 4.41 9.04 4.90
N VAL A 280 4.21 9.52 6.13
CA VAL A 280 3.90 10.95 6.37
C VAL A 280 4.99 11.85 5.81
N ASP A 281 6.25 11.46 6.01
CA ASP A 281 7.41 12.26 5.62
C ASP A 281 7.97 11.89 4.24
N SER A 282 7.31 10.97 3.53
CA SER A 282 7.73 10.56 2.20
C SER A 282 7.25 11.55 1.15
N PRO A 283 8.15 12.13 0.33
CA PRO A 283 7.72 12.91 -0.85
C PRO A 283 6.94 12.04 -1.85
N ASP A 284 7.12 10.72 -1.80
CA ASP A 284 6.59 9.75 -2.73
C ASP A 284 5.34 9.03 -2.19
N ARG A 285 4.76 9.52 -1.09
CA ARG A 285 3.62 8.91 -0.39
C ARG A 285 2.37 8.67 -1.25
N ALA A 286 2.32 9.27 -2.45
CA ALA A 286 1.25 9.14 -3.44
C ALA A 286 1.54 8.10 -4.55
N GLN A 287 2.79 7.67 -4.73
CA GLN A 287 3.22 6.91 -5.91
C GLN A 287 3.46 5.42 -5.68
N SER A 288 3.72 4.99 -4.43
CA SER A 288 4.02 3.59 -4.11
C SER A 288 2.76 2.84 -3.64
N SER A 289 2.42 1.72 -4.29
CA SER A 289 1.39 0.78 -3.84
C SER A 289 1.99 -0.29 -2.91
N PHE A 290 3.22 -0.72 -3.20
CA PHE A 290 4.03 -1.59 -2.33
C PHE A 290 5.14 -0.78 -1.66
N VAL A 291 5.09 -0.66 -0.32
CA VAL A 291 5.85 0.30 0.50
C VAL A 291 7.35 0.33 0.17
N PHE A 292 7.73 1.28 -0.68
CA PHE A 292 9.08 1.79 -0.84
C PHE A 292 8.99 3.31 -0.81
N SER A 293 9.74 3.90 0.10
CA SER A 293 9.64 5.33 0.41
C SER A 293 11.04 5.90 0.57
N THR A 294 11.25 7.09 0.06
CA THR A 294 12.45 7.91 0.26
C THR A 294 12.31 8.81 1.50
N ALA A 295 11.83 8.23 2.61
CA ALA A 295 11.66 8.96 3.87
C ALA A 295 12.98 9.53 4.41
N ARG A 296 12.89 10.68 5.08
CA ARG A 296 14.06 11.33 5.68
C ARG A 296 14.67 10.46 6.79
N PRO A 297 15.98 10.60 7.06
CA PRO A 297 16.66 9.83 8.11
C PRO A 297 15.99 9.94 9.50
N ALA A 298 15.44 11.10 9.85
CA ALA A 298 14.76 11.30 11.14
C ALA A 298 13.53 10.39 11.30
N SER A 299 12.69 10.31 10.26
CA SER A 299 11.50 9.45 10.23
C SER A 299 11.88 7.97 10.28
N ARG A 300 13.00 7.59 9.66
CA ARG A 300 13.53 6.21 9.74
C ARG A 300 14.01 5.84 11.13
N ARG A 301 14.77 6.72 11.81
CA ARG A 301 15.19 6.47 13.19
C ARG A 301 13.99 6.29 14.12
N ALA A 302 12.97 7.13 13.96
CA ALA A 302 11.75 7.02 14.75
C ALA A 302 10.96 5.74 14.43
N ALA A 303 10.90 5.31 13.17
CA ALA A 303 10.30 4.04 12.78
C ALA A 303 11.08 2.83 13.31
N ILE A 304 12.41 2.87 13.30
CA ILE A 304 13.26 1.81 13.88
C ILE A 304 12.99 1.67 15.38
N ALA A 305 12.96 2.79 16.12
CA ALA A 305 12.67 2.76 17.55
C ALA A 305 11.30 2.14 17.86
N ASP A 306 10.28 2.47 17.04
CA ASP A 306 8.96 1.85 17.16
C ASP A 306 9.02 0.34 16.87
N LEU A 307 9.73 -0.09 15.82
CA LEU A 307 9.84 -1.50 15.45
C LEU A 307 10.67 -2.31 16.48
N GLU A 308 11.74 -1.75 17.02
CA GLU A 308 12.50 -2.35 18.12
C GLU A 308 11.61 -2.56 19.34
N ARG A 309 10.84 -1.52 19.71
CA ARG A 309 9.88 -1.64 20.81
C ARG A 309 8.80 -2.68 20.54
N ALA A 310 8.32 -2.80 19.31
CA ALA A 310 7.39 -3.86 18.93
C ALA A 310 8.00 -5.25 19.15
N ILE A 311 9.27 -5.47 18.79
CA ILE A 311 9.98 -6.75 19.00
C ILE A 311 10.17 -7.06 20.48
N GLU A 312 10.59 -6.09 21.28
CA GLU A 312 10.72 -6.25 22.74
C GLU A 312 9.41 -6.69 23.40
N LEU A 313 8.28 -6.29 22.81
CA LEU A 313 6.92 -6.63 23.25
C LEU A 313 6.37 -7.89 22.57
N GLY A 314 7.20 -8.69 21.91
CA GLY A 314 6.80 -9.95 21.25
C GLY A 314 6.25 -9.80 19.83
N GLY A 315 6.23 -8.60 19.26
CA GLY A 315 5.77 -8.28 17.90
C GLY A 315 6.79 -8.54 16.79
N GLY A 316 7.69 -9.50 16.95
CA GLY A 316 8.74 -9.87 16.00
C GLY A 316 8.26 -10.68 14.80
N ASP A 317 7.17 -10.25 14.18
CA ASP A 317 6.60 -10.92 13.01
C ASP A 317 7.34 -10.61 11.70
N TYR A 318 6.92 -11.28 10.64
CA TYR A 318 7.46 -11.12 9.30
C TYR A 318 7.47 -9.66 8.81
N LEU A 319 6.40 -8.89 9.05
CA LEU A 319 6.29 -7.52 8.57
C LEU A 319 7.20 -6.59 9.38
N THR A 320 7.29 -6.78 10.70
CA THR A 320 8.20 -6.03 11.57
C THR A 320 9.65 -6.19 11.12
N LEU A 321 10.10 -7.44 10.91
CA LEU A 321 11.47 -7.74 10.48
C LEU A 321 11.76 -7.23 9.05
N THR A 322 10.79 -7.36 8.15
CA THR A 322 10.90 -6.81 6.78
C THR A 322 11.06 -5.29 6.81
N ASN A 323 10.26 -4.59 7.62
CA ASN A 323 10.34 -3.14 7.74
C ASN A 323 11.63 -2.68 8.44
N GLN A 324 12.12 -3.41 9.45
CA GLN A 324 13.39 -3.09 10.09
C GLN A 324 14.55 -3.21 9.10
N SER A 325 14.64 -4.32 8.37
CA SER A 325 15.73 -4.52 7.41
C SER A 325 15.82 -3.39 6.38
N GLY A 326 14.68 -2.98 5.81
CA GLY A 326 14.63 -1.84 4.89
C GLY A 326 15.06 -0.52 5.54
N ASN A 327 14.60 -0.22 6.75
CA ASN A 327 14.97 1.02 7.43
C ASN A 327 16.44 1.07 7.84
N TYR A 328 17.02 -0.05 8.30
CA TYR A 328 18.45 -0.14 8.61
C TYR A 328 19.32 0.05 7.38
N PHE A 329 18.94 -0.55 6.23
CA PHE A 329 19.64 -0.32 4.96
C PHE A 329 19.69 1.17 4.60
N HIS A 330 18.57 1.88 4.72
CA HIS A 330 18.53 3.30 4.43
C HIS A 330 19.31 4.19 5.42
N LEU A 331 19.68 3.65 6.59
CA LEU A 331 20.60 4.30 7.53
C LEU A 331 22.02 3.72 7.47
N GLU A 332 22.36 2.99 6.41
CA GLU A 332 23.70 2.42 6.14
C GLU A 332 24.15 1.38 7.16
N ASP A 333 23.25 0.87 8.00
CA ASP A 333 23.52 -0.25 8.90
C ASP A 333 23.26 -1.58 8.19
N TYR A 334 24.17 -1.92 7.28
CA TYR A 334 24.01 -3.09 6.43
C TYR A 334 24.07 -4.41 7.18
N ALA A 335 24.71 -4.46 8.35
CA ALA A 335 24.79 -5.67 9.18
C ALA A 335 23.44 -5.98 9.84
N ARG A 336 22.81 -5.00 10.50
CA ARG A 336 21.46 -5.19 11.05
C ARG A 336 20.41 -5.36 9.95
N ALA A 337 20.57 -4.66 8.82
CA ALA A 337 19.68 -4.84 7.68
C ALA A 337 19.66 -6.30 7.19
N GLU A 338 20.83 -6.94 7.11
CA GLU A 338 20.94 -8.35 6.75
C GLU A 338 20.32 -9.28 7.78
N ASP A 339 20.63 -9.12 9.08
CA ASP A 339 20.09 -9.99 10.14
C ASP A 339 18.56 -10.06 10.08
N HIS A 340 17.93 -8.89 10.06
CA HIS A 340 16.47 -8.81 10.01
C HIS A 340 15.89 -9.33 8.69
N ALA A 341 16.57 -9.12 7.55
CA ALA A 341 16.12 -9.65 6.27
C ALA A 341 16.14 -11.19 6.26
N ARG A 342 17.20 -11.80 6.82
CA ARG A 342 17.31 -13.27 6.93
C ARG A 342 16.23 -13.86 7.84
N ARG A 343 16.02 -13.27 9.01
CA ARG A 343 14.97 -13.69 9.94
C ARG A 343 13.56 -13.56 9.32
N ALA A 344 13.32 -12.50 8.55
CA ALA A 344 12.06 -12.38 7.79
C ALA A 344 11.92 -13.49 6.73
N ILE A 345 12.99 -13.83 6.01
CA ILE A 345 13.01 -14.92 5.01
C ILE A 345 12.78 -16.28 5.67
N GLU A 346 13.32 -16.52 6.87
CA GLU A 346 13.10 -17.74 7.65
C GLU A 346 11.62 -17.92 8.02
N LEU A 347 10.94 -16.83 8.40
CA LEU A 347 9.50 -16.86 8.69
C LEU A 347 8.66 -17.07 7.42
N ASN A 348 9.00 -16.40 6.33
CA ASN A 348 8.30 -16.57 5.06
C ASN A 348 9.22 -16.25 3.85
N PRO A 349 9.71 -17.26 3.13
CA PRO A 349 10.65 -17.06 2.03
C PRO A 349 9.98 -16.71 0.70
N ALA A 350 8.65 -16.69 0.63
CA ALA A 350 7.90 -16.56 -0.63
C ALA A 350 7.78 -15.13 -1.18
N PRO A 351 7.61 -14.07 -0.37
CA PRO A 351 7.49 -12.71 -0.88
C PRO A 351 8.87 -12.13 -1.28
N PRO A 352 8.95 -11.31 -2.35
CA PRO A 352 10.25 -10.78 -2.83
C PRO A 352 10.88 -9.68 -1.97
N ILE A 353 10.11 -8.94 -1.16
CA ILE A 353 10.60 -7.74 -0.45
C ILE A 353 11.80 -8.02 0.49
N PRO A 354 11.77 -9.04 1.37
CA PRO A 354 12.93 -9.36 2.21
C PRO A 354 14.18 -9.76 1.40
N TRP A 355 13.99 -10.35 0.23
CA TRP A 355 15.09 -10.70 -0.68
C TRP A 355 15.70 -9.46 -1.35
N ILE A 356 14.89 -8.43 -1.64
CA ILE A 356 15.40 -7.11 -2.05
C ILE A 356 16.25 -6.51 -0.92
N ASN A 357 15.73 -6.49 0.31
CA ASN A 357 16.46 -5.94 1.46
C ASN A 357 17.76 -6.70 1.72
N LEU A 358 17.74 -8.04 1.62
CA LEU A 358 18.93 -8.87 1.75
C LEU A 358 19.95 -8.58 0.63
N LEU A 359 19.51 -8.48 -0.63
CA LEU A 359 20.39 -8.15 -1.76
C LEU A 359 21.12 -6.83 -1.51
N LEU A 360 20.38 -5.82 -1.06
CA LEU A 360 20.91 -4.48 -0.78
C LEU A 360 21.89 -4.49 0.41
N ALA A 361 21.57 -5.20 1.49
CA ALA A 361 22.43 -5.32 2.66
C ALA A 361 23.74 -6.04 2.33
N VAL A 362 23.67 -7.18 1.62
CA VAL A 362 24.85 -7.96 1.20
C VAL A 362 25.70 -7.17 0.20
N ALA A 363 25.08 -6.52 -0.77
CA ALA A 363 25.77 -5.66 -1.72
C ALA A 363 26.42 -4.45 -1.02
N GLY A 364 25.73 -3.83 -0.06
CA GLY A 364 26.23 -2.74 0.78
C GLY A 364 27.39 -3.15 1.70
N GLN A 365 27.56 -4.44 1.99
CA GLN A 365 28.76 -4.95 2.65
C GLN A 365 29.89 -5.32 1.67
N GLY A 366 29.68 -5.18 0.35
CA GLY A 366 30.67 -5.53 -0.68
C GLY A 366 30.80 -7.03 -0.97
N ARG A 367 29.89 -7.88 -0.46
CA ARG A 367 29.92 -9.34 -0.69
C ARG A 367 29.32 -9.72 -2.04
N GLU A 368 30.08 -9.47 -3.11
CA GLU A 368 29.58 -9.59 -4.49
C GLU A 368 29.05 -10.98 -4.86
N ALA A 369 29.81 -12.03 -4.52
CA ALA A 369 29.45 -13.41 -4.87
C ALA A 369 28.12 -13.83 -4.21
N GLU A 370 27.88 -13.35 -3.00
CA GLU A 370 26.64 -13.62 -2.31
C GLU A 370 25.48 -12.77 -2.84
N ALA A 371 25.71 -11.48 -3.10
CA ALA A 371 24.73 -10.62 -3.75
C ALA A 371 24.24 -11.22 -5.08
N ALA A 372 25.14 -11.83 -5.87
CA ALA A 372 24.77 -12.52 -7.10
C ALA A 372 23.83 -13.72 -6.86
N ARG A 373 24.06 -14.54 -5.82
CA ARG A 373 23.19 -15.67 -5.47
C ARG A 373 21.80 -15.21 -4.97
N VAL A 374 21.78 -14.19 -4.12
CA VAL A 374 20.54 -13.58 -3.62
C VAL A 374 19.74 -12.99 -4.79
N PHE A 375 20.42 -12.32 -5.72
CA PHE A 375 19.82 -11.80 -6.95
C PHE A 375 19.15 -12.88 -7.79
N ASP A 376 19.80 -14.03 -8.01
CA ASP A 376 19.26 -15.13 -8.80
C ASP A 376 18.01 -15.76 -8.16
N ARG A 377 17.91 -15.71 -6.83
CA ARG A 377 16.70 -16.10 -6.11
C ARG A 377 15.61 -15.04 -6.26
N LEU A 378 15.95 -13.76 -6.07
CA LEU A 378 15.03 -12.63 -6.16
C LEU A 378 14.33 -12.57 -7.53
N THR A 379 15.08 -12.63 -8.63
CA THR A 379 14.50 -12.52 -9.98
C THR A 379 13.54 -13.66 -10.31
N ARG A 380 13.82 -14.89 -9.84
CA ARG A 380 12.87 -16.01 -9.95
C ARG A 380 11.58 -15.78 -9.15
N LEU A 381 11.68 -15.20 -7.95
CA LEU A 381 10.51 -14.88 -7.13
C LEU A 381 9.65 -13.77 -7.76
N ILE A 382 10.29 -12.75 -8.33
CA ILE A 382 9.61 -11.68 -9.08
C ILE A 382 8.93 -12.27 -10.34
N ALA A 383 9.66 -13.04 -11.14
CA ALA A 383 9.12 -13.66 -12.36
C ALA A 383 7.91 -14.56 -12.06
N GLY A 384 7.89 -15.23 -10.91
CA GLY A 384 6.78 -16.07 -10.44
C GLY A 384 5.56 -15.32 -9.91
N ARG A 385 5.57 -13.99 -9.77
CA ARG A 385 4.37 -13.25 -9.32
C ARG A 385 3.30 -13.26 -10.42
N HIS A 386 2.04 -13.45 -10.05
CA HIS A 386 0.93 -13.52 -11.00
C HIS A 386 0.53 -12.15 -11.57
N ARG A 387 0.55 -11.10 -10.74
CA ARG A 387 0.13 -9.76 -11.14
C ARG A 387 1.28 -9.06 -11.86
N ALA A 388 1.04 -8.61 -13.09
CA ALA A 388 2.04 -7.88 -13.86
C ALA A 388 2.50 -6.61 -13.14
N GLU A 389 1.57 -5.84 -12.59
CA GLU A 389 1.84 -4.60 -11.85
C GLU A 389 2.73 -4.82 -10.62
N GLU A 390 2.50 -5.89 -9.84
CA GLU A 390 3.37 -6.27 -8.73
C GLU A 390 4.81 -6.53 -9.20
N ARG A 391 5.00 -7.20 -10.35
CA ARG A 391 6.34 -7.42 -10.91
C ARG A 391 7.02 -6.11 -11.28
N LEU A 392 6.28 -5.19 -11.91
CA LEU A 392 6.80 -3.88 -12.34
C LEU A 392 7.28 -3.07 -11.14
N GLU A 393 6.45 -2.97 -10.10
CA GLU A 393 6.80 -2.27 -8.87
C GLU A 393 8.04 -2.90 -8.23
N LEU A 394 8.10 -4.23 -8.07
CA LEU A 394 9.25 -4.90 -7.45
C LEU A 394 10.57 -4.67 -8.19
N TYR A 395 10.56 -4.71 -9.53
CA TYR A 395 11.75 -4.42 -10.33
C TYR A 395 12.22 -2.98 -10.16
N ALA A 396 11.28 -2.03 -10.22
CA ALA A 396 11.57 -0.61 -10.07
C ALA A 396 12.04 -0.26 -8.65
N SER A 397 11.48 -0.89 -7.63
CA SER A 397 11.90 -0.73 -6.24
C SER A 397 13.30 -1.25 -5.99
N ALA A 398 13.65 -2.42 -6.56
CA ALA A 398 15.00 -2.94 -6.48
C ALA A 398 16.03 -2.03 -7.17
N ARG A 399 15.69 -1.43 -8.33
CA ARG A 399 16.57 -0.47 -9.01
C ARG A 399 16.68 0.88 -8.29
N THR A 400 15.57 1.38 -7.76
CA THR A 400 15.48 2.60 -6.93
C THR A 400 16.41 2.49 -5.73
N THR A 401 16.29 1.40 -4.98
CA THR A 401 17.12 1.16 -3.78
C THR A 401 18.57 0.85 -4.11
N LEU A 402 18.86 0.22 -5.26
CA LEU A 402 20.22 0.11 -5.78
C LEU A 402 20.82 1.49 -6.12
N ASP A 403 20.02 2.43 -6.63
CA ASP A 403 20.47 3.81 -6.84
C ASP A 403 20.76 4.53 -5.51
N THR A 404 19.96 4.26 -4.47
CA THR A 404 20.28 4.66 -3.09
C THR A 404 21.62 4.10 -2.64
N LEU A 405 21.86 2.80 -2.83
CA LEU A 405 23.14 2.17 -2.46
C LEU A 405 24.33 2.80 -3.20
N ALA A 406 24.19 3.09 -4.50
CA ALA A 406 25.22 3.77 -5.27
C ALA A 406 25.62 5.14 -4.70
N ARG A 407 24.68 5.82 -4.04
CA ARG A 407 24.93 7.12 -3.40
C ARG A 407 25.53 6.97 -2.01
N GLN A 408 25.05 6.02 -1.22
CA GLN A 408 25.57 5.70 0.11
C GLN A 408 27.00 5.13 0.04
N SER A 409 27.31 4.39 -1.02
CA SER A 409 28.59 3.70 -1.19
C SER A 409 29.12 3.87 -2.63
N PRO A 410 29.67 5.04 -2.98
CA PRO A 410 30.20 5.30 -4.33
C PRO A 410 31.28 4.31 -4.78
N GLU A 411 32.05 3.75 -3.86
CA GLU A 411 33.04 2.70 -4.11
C GLU A 411 32.42 1.38 -4.62
N ARG A 412 31.12 1.17 -4.39
CA ARG A 412 30.36 -0.01 -4.83
C ARG A 412 29.63 0.21 -6.16
N ILE A 413 29.81 1.36 -6.81
CA ILE A 413 29.05 1.73 -8.02
C ILE A 413 29.16 0.69 -9.13
N ALA A 414 30.32 0.04 -9.29
CA ALA A 414 30.53 -0.98 -10.31
C ALA A 414 29.63 -2.21 -10.07
N LEU A 415 29.54 -2.69 -8.83
CA LEU A 415 28.62 -3.78 -8.44
C LEU A 415 27.17 -3.35 -8.66
N VAL A 416 26.79 -2.16 -8.19
CA VAL A 416 25.44 -1.63 -8.35
C VAL A 416 25.05 -1.58 -9.83
N ARG A 417 25.91 -1.07 -10.72
CA ARG A 417 25.63 -0.99 -12.16
C ARG A 417 25.45 -2.36 -12.79
N ARG A 418 26.25 -3.36 -12.39
CA ARG A 418 26.05 -4.75 -12.83
C ARG A 418 24.69 -5.28 -12.38
N LEU A 419 24.32 -5.12 -11.11
CA LEU A 419 23.02 -5.58 -10.59
C LEU A 419 21.84 -4.86 -11.26
N GLN A 420 21.91 -3.54 -11.43
CA GLN A 420 20.90 -2.76 -12.17
C GLN A 420 20.75 -3.26 -13.60
N GLY A 421 21.87 -3.46 -14.32
CA GLY A 421 21.88 -4.00 -15.68
C GLY A 421 21.20 -5.36 -15.79
N ARG A 422 21.51 -6.28 -14.86
CA ARG A 422 20.87 -7.60 -14.81
C ARG A 422 19.38 -7.51 -14.49
N LEU A 423 18.94 -6.60 -13.60
CA LEU A 423 17.50 -6.36 -13.36
C LEU A 423 16.80 -5.85 -14.62
N VAL A 424 17.42 -4.89 -15.32
CA VAL A 424 16.89 -4.36 -16.58
C VAL A 424 16.72 -5.46 -17.61
N ARG A 425 17.72 -6.34 -17.74
CA ARG A 425 17.63 -7.48 -18.66
C ARG A 425 16.52 -8.45 -18.26
N ALA A 426 16.45 -8.85 -16.99
CA ALA A 426 15.43 -9.77 -16.49
C ALA A 426 14.00 -9.23 -16.71
N GLU A 427 13.78 -7.93 -16.48
CA GLU A 427 12.50 -7.30 -16.76
C GLU A 427 12.22 -7.18 -18.25
N ALA A 428 13.21 -6.74 -19.04
CA ALA A 428 13.09 -6.64 -20.49
C ALA A 428 12.69 -7.99 -21.10
N ASP A 429 13.26 -9.10 -20.64
CA ASP A 429 12.93 -10.45 -21.08
C ASP A 429 11.44 -10.78 -20.92
N SER A 430 10.77 -10.21 -19.91
CA SER A 430 9.33 -10.36 -19.66
C SER A 430 8.42 -9.32 -20.32
N ARG A 431 8.93 -8.14 -20.67
CA ARG A 431 8.13 -6.98 -21.13
C ARG A 431 8.33 -6.62 -22.60
N ALA A 432 9.57 -6.66 -23.07
CA ALA A 432 9.91 -6.18 -24.40
C ALA A 432 9.57 -7.25 -25.45
N PRO A 433 9.12 -6.86 -26.66
CA PRO A 433 9.02 -7.78 -27.79
C PRO A 433 10.33 -8.53 -28.04
N ALA A 434 10.24 -9.70 -28.67
CA ALA A 434 11.42 -10.41 -29.16
C ALA A 434 12.18 -9.48 -30.13
N GLY A 435 13.48 -9.32 -29.90
CA GLY A 435 14.29 -8.36 -30.63
C GLY A 435 15.76 -8.74 -30.63
N THR A 436 16.51 -8.11 -31.51
CA THR A 436 17.93 -8.38 -31.70
C THR A 436 18.72 -7.93 -30.46
N PRO A 437 19.73 -8.69 -30.00
CA PRO A 437 20.67 -8.20 -29.01
C PRO A 437 21.29 -6.88 -29.49
N PRO A 438 21.31 -5.81 -28.65
CA PRO A 438 21.73 -4.49 -29.10
C PRO A 438 23.24 -4.35 -29.38
N GLY A 439 24.07 -5.34 -29.03
CA GLY A 439 25.53 -5.27 -29.17
C GLY A 439 26.14 -4.19 -28.28
N ASN A 440 27.14 -3.46 -28.80
CA ASN A 440 27.81 -2.35 -28.13
C ASN A 440 27.58 -1.03 -28.90
N PRO A 441 26.39 -0.41 -28.76
CA PRO A 441 26.10 0.84 -29.45
C PRO A 441 26.87 2.00 -28.84
N SER A 442 27.26 2.95 -29.69
CA SER A 442 27.69 4.29 -29.29
C SER A 442 26.48 5.23 -29.31
N VAL A 443 26.21 5.89 -28.18
CA VAL A 443 25.12 6.86 -28.06
C VAL A 443 25.73 8.22 -27.74
N THR A 444 25.47 9.22 -28.57
CA THR A 444 25.96 10.60 -28.44
C THR A 444 24.82 11.59 -28.49
N GLY A 445 25.03 12.79 -27.94
CA GLY A 445 23.99 13.83 -27.92
C GLY A 445 22.73 13.41 -27.17
N PHE A 446 22.88 12.59 -26.13
CA PHE A 446 21.76 12.17 -25.30
C PHE A 446 21.32 13.34 -24.44
N GLN A 447 20.14 13.90 -24.74
CA GLN A 447 19.61 15.06 -24.05
C GLN A 447 18.19 14.77 -23.57
N VAL A 448 17.94 15.05 -22.30
CA VAL A 448 16.63 14.94 -21.68
C VAL A 448 16.05 16.34 -21.47
N THR A 449 14.79 16.53 -21.86
CA THR A 449 14.05 17.76 -21.60
C THR A 449 12.72 17.43 -20.94
N ALA A 450 12.31 18.27 -19.97
CA ALA A 450 11.01 18.16 -19.34
C ALA A 450 10.16 19.36 -19.72
N TYR A 451 8.99 19.12 -20.30
CA TYR A 451 8.03 20.15 -20.65
C TYR A 451 6.60 19.63 -20.42
N GLY A 452 5.77 20.43 -19.75
CA GLY A 452 4.44 19.97 -19.36
C GLY A 452 4.47 18.66 -18.57
N SER A 453 3.78 17.61 -19.01
CA SER A 453 3.89 16.21 -18.50
C SER A 453 4.79 15.27 -19.25
N SER A 454 5.52 15.82 -20.20
CA SER A 454 6.39 15.02 -21.03
C SER A 454 7.81 15.14 -20.52
N VAL A 455 8.44 13.98 -20.43
CA VAL A 455 9.89 13.90 -20.46
C VAL A 455 10.23 13.41 -21.85
N GLU A 456 11.11 14.11 -22.55
CA GLU A 456 11.59 13.69 -23.86
C GLU A 456 13.08 13.42 -23.75
N ALA A 457 13.53 12.28 -24.29
CA ALA A 457 14.94 11.98 -24.47
C ALA A 457 15.24 11.95 -25.97
N ARG A 458 16.25 12.70 -26.39
CA ARG A 458 16.79 12.69 -27.76
C ARG A 458 18.16 12.08 -27.76
N MET A 459 18.53 11.40 -28.84
CA MET A 459 19.82 10.72 -28.97
C MET A 459 20.24 10.57 -30.44
N THR A 460 21.54 10.45 -30.63
CA THR A 460 22.14 9.90 -31.86
C THR A 460 22.78 8.56 -31.52
N ALA A 461 22.40 7.49 -32.22
CA ALA A 461 22.90 6.14 -31.98
C ALA A 461 23.62 5.60 -33.21
N ALA A 462 24.82 5.06 -33.01
CA ALA A 462 25.60 4.34 -34.01
C ALA A 462 25.83 2.89 -33.55
N GLY A 463 25.73 1.94 -34.49
CA GLY A 463 25.91 0.52 -34.21
C GLY A 463 24.76 -0.15 -33.46
N LEU A 464 23.61 0.53 -33.32
CA LEU A 464 22.39 -0.05 -32.76
C LEU A 464 21.55 -0.65 -33.90
N PRO A 465 21.24 -1.95 -33.91
CA PRO A 465 20.42 -2.54 -34.98
C PRO A 465 18.95 -2.13 -34.83
N ARG A 466 18.22 -2.05 -35.94
CA ARG A 466 16.75 -2.02 -35.88
C ARG A 466 16.25 -3.28 -35.16
N ASN A 467 15.15 -3.14 -34.44
CA ASN A 467 14.57 -4.15 -33.56
C ASN A 467 15.44 -4.50 -32.33
N ALA A 468 16.44 -3.69 -31.99
CA ALA A 468 17.24 -3.87 -30.78
C ALA A 468 16.37 -3.71 -29.52
N ARG A 469 16.50 -4.61 -28.54
CA ARG A 469 15.78 -4.45 -27.27
C ARG A 469 16.44 -3.35 -26.43
N LEU A 470 15.69 -2.29 -26.17
CA LEU A 470 16.09 -1.16 -25.32
C LEU A 470 15.21 -1.07 -24.09
N ALA A 471 15.78 -0.54 -23.01
CA ALA A 471 15.03 -0.11 -21.84
C ALA A 471 15.33 1.35 -21.54
N TRP A 472 14.26 2.10 -21.30
CA TRP A 472 14.28 3.51 -20.98
C TRP A 472 13.69 3.68 -19.59
N LEU A 473 14.54 3.91 -18.61
CA LEU A 473 14.12 4.05 -17.22
C LEU A 473 14.01 5.52 -16.86
N VAL A 474 12.86 5.93 -16.36
CA VAL A 474 12.60 7.31 -15.95
C VAL A 474 12.59 7.36 -14.43
N TYR A 475 13.46 8.20 -13.88
CA TYR A 475 13.55 8.47 -12.45
C TYR A 475 13.09 9.89 -12.16
N HIS A 476 12.55 10.08 -10.96
CA HIS A 476 12.16 11.37 -10.41
C HIS A 476 12.77 11.54 -9.02
N ARG A 477 13.10 12.78 -8.67
CA ARG A 477 13.37 13.19 -7.29
C ARG A 477 12.81 14.58 -7.05
N ALA A 478 12.26 14.80 -5.87
CA ALA A 478 11.66 16.08 -5.51
C ALA A 478 12.70 17.21 -5.48
N ASP A 479 13.86 16.95 -4.89
CA ASP A 479 14.91 17.92 -4.62
C ASP A 479 16.30 17.36 -4.99
N GLU A 480 17.29 18.24 -5.21
CA GLU A 480 18.61 17.89 -5.72
C GLU A 480 19.46 16.98 -4.79
N GLY A 481 19.06 16.82 -3.53
CA GLY A 481 19.67 15.90 -2.56
C GLY A 481 18.83 14.65 -2.25
N ALA A 482 17.62 14.55 -2.79
CA ALA A 482 16.74 13.42 -2.53
C ALA A 482 17.14 12.18 -3.34
N ASP A 483 16.69 11.03 -2.86
CA ASP A 483 16.83 9.76 -3.53
C ASP A 483 16.05 9.75 -4.86
N TRP A 484 16.62 9.09 -5.87
CA TRP A 484 15.94 8.86 -7.14
C TRP A 484 14.90 7.75 -6.98
N LEU A 485 13.65 8.04 -7.31
CA LEU A 485 12.57 7.06 -7.42
C LEU A 485 12.33 6.72 -8.90
N GLU A 486 12.32 5.43 -9.24
CA GLU A 486 11.93 5.01 -10.58
C GLU A 486 10.41 5.09 -10.80
N LEU A 487 10.01 5.84 -11.83
CA LEU A 487 8.64 5.91 -12.31
C LEU A 487 8.37 4.74 -13.25
N HIS A 488 8.07 3.57 -12.70
CA HIS A 488 7.87 2.32 -13.46
C HIS A 488 6.73 2.41 -14.48
N GLN A 489 5.70 3.21 -14.20
CA GLN A 489 4.57 3.48 -15.08
C GLN A 489 4.94 4.36 -16.29
N VAL A 490 6.05 5.09 -16.19
CA VAL A 490 6.59 5.97 -17.25
C VAL A 490 7.72 5.26 -18.01
N SER A 491 8.46 4.40 -17.32
CA SER A 491 9.57 3.62 -17.88
C SER A 491 9.09 2.63 -18.94
N ALA A 492 9.89 2.48 -20.00
CA ALA A 492 9.47 1.80 -21.21
C ALA A 492 10.52 0.79 -21.71
N PHE A 493 10.02 -0.33 -22.21
CA PHE A 493 10.81 -1.43 -22.74
C PHE A 493 10.32 -1.71 -24.16
N GLU A 494 11.20 -1.64 -25.14
CA GLU A 494 10.79 -1.68 -26.54
C GLU A 494 11.80 -2.37 -27.46
N ALA A 495 11.30 -2.77 -28.63
CA ALA A 495 12.13 -3.02 -29.79
C ALA A 495 12.34 -1.70 -30.55
N TRP A 496 13.59 -1.27 -30.66
CA TRP A 496 13.93 0.02 -31.24
C TRP A 496 13.64 0.06 -32.74
N ASP A 497 12.90 1.06 -33.18
CA ASP A 497 12.45 1.22 -34.56
C ASP A 497 13.31 2.19 -35.39
N GLY A 498 14.40 2.70 -34.80
CA GLY A 498 15.33 3.63 -35.45
C GLY A 498 15.04 5.10 -35.17
N ARG A 499 14.05 5.44 -34.32
CA ARG A 499 13.80 6.84 -33.92
C ARG A 499 14.95 7.41 -33.11
N ALA A 500 15.23 8.70 -33.33
CA ALA A 500 16.28 9.48 -32.66
C ALA A 500 15.92 9.95 -31.25
N GLY A 501 14.93 9.33 -30.61
CA GLY A 501 14.47 9.74 -29.29
C GLY A 501 13.16 9.07 -28.87
N LYS A 502 12.73 9.39 -27.65
CA LYS A 502 11.53 8.85 -27.02
C LYS A 502 10.83 9.92 -26.19
N HIS A 503 9.51 9.97 -26.33
CA HIS A 503 8.65 10.77 -25.47
C HIS A 503 8.02 9.87 -24.41
N PHE A 504 8.13 10.30 -23.17
CA PHE A 504 7.51 9.69 -22.01
C PHE A 504 6.39 10.60 -21.53
N PHE A 505 5.26 10.00 -21.16
CA PHE A 505 4.11 10.74 -20.65
C PHE A 505 3.80 10.26 -19.24
N ASP A 506 3.94 11.16 -18.27
CA ASP A 506 3.49 10.90 -16.91
C ASP A 506 1.98 11.17 -16.80
N TRP A 507 1.20 10.10 -16.82
CA TRP A 507 -0.25 10.14 -16.74
C TRP A 507 -0.78 10.38 -15.32
N ASN A 508 0.07 10.26 -14.29
CA ASN A 508 -0.29 10.46 -12.89
C ASN A 508 -0.08 11.92 -12.44
N CYS A 509 -0.07 12.82 -13.40
CA CYS A 509 0.30 14.22 -13.27
C CYS A 509 1.76 14.42 -12.86
N PRO A 510 2.55 15.03 -13.73
CA PRO A 510 3.97 15.20 -13.50
C PRO A 510 4.21 16.01 -12.23
N VAL A 511 5.17 15.56 -11.45
CA VAL A 511 5.58 16.19 -10.20
C VAL A 511 6.63 17.26 -10.49
N ARG A 512 6.78 18.23 -9.59
CA ARG A 512 7.92 19.15 -9.61
C ARG A 512 9.21 18.41 -9.24
N GLY A 513 10.36 18.91 -9.67
CA GLY A 513 11.66 18.36 -9.31
C GLY A 513 12.48 17.94 -10.52
N GLN A 514 13.42 17.03 -10.29
CA GLN A 514 14.34 16.57 -11.31
C GLN A 514 13.90 15.23 -11.88
N TYR A 515 14.10 15.09 -13.19
CA TYR A 515 13.85 13.87 -13.94
C TYR A 515 15.15 13.40 -14.57
N ARG A 516 15.44 12.11 -14.43
CA ARG A 516 16.58 11.46 -15.07
C ARG A 516 16.08 10.36 -15.97
N VAL A 517 16.60 10.29 -17.19
CA VAL A 517 16.34 9.15 -18.09
C VAL A 517 17.62 8.36 -18.27
N ASP A 518 17.57 7.08 -17.94
CA ASP A 518 18.66 6.14 -18.19
C ASP A 518 18.29 5.25 -19.38
N LEU A 519 19.14 5.24 -20.40
CA LEU A 519 19.01 4.35 -21.56
C LEU A 519 19.91 3.12 -21.37
N TYR A 520 19.29 1.94 -21.46
CA TYR A 520 19.97 0.65 -21.41
C TYR A 520 19.87 -0.08 -22.74
N ALA A 521 20.99 -0.68 -23.13
CA ALA A 521 21.12 -1.60 -24.23
C ALA A 521 21.60 -2.95 -23.67
N GLY A 522 20.67 -3.89 -23.50
CA GLY A 522 20.93 -5.11 -22.74
C GLY A 522 21.14 -4.78 -21.26
N GLU A 523 22.26 -5.22 -20.69
CA GLU A 523 22.61 -4.92 -19.30
C GLU A 523 23.38 -3.60 -19.13
N ARG A 524 23.86 -3.00 -20.22
CA ARG A 524 24.71 -1.82 -20.14
C ARG A 524 23.87 -0.55 -20.18
N ARG A 525 24.05 0.33 -19.21
CA ARG A 525 23.59 1.72 -19.30
C ARG A 525 24.46 2.48 -20.29
N VAL A 526 23.89 2.85 -21.43
CA VAL A 526 24.64 3.45 -22.55
C VAL A 526 24.56 4.96 -22.59
N ALA A 527 23.53 5.55 -21.99
CA ALA A 527 23.40 6.98 -21.80
C ALA A 527 22.54 7.31 -20.57
N SER A 528 22.74 8.49 -20.00
CA SER A 528 21.97 9.03 -18.88
C SER A 528 22.05 10.55 -18.94
N ASP A 529 20.93 11.22 -18.75
CA ASP A 529 20.89 12.68 -18.63
C ASP A 529 19.76 13.10 -17.69
N THR A 530 19.88 14.29 -17.10
CA THR A 530 18.99 14.82 -16.08
C THR A 530 18.50 16.21 -16.46
N THR A 531 17.20 16.45 -16.28
CA THR A 531 16.59 17.76 -16.48
C THR A 531 15.82 18.15 -15.21
N THR A 532 15.80 19.44 -14.91
CA THR A 532 14.89 19.99 -13.90
C THR A 532 13.62 20.43 -14.59
N ARG A 533 12.47 20.04 -14.05
CA ARG A 533 11.20 20.59 -14.50
C ARG A 533 10.99 21.97 -13.85
N PRO A 534 10.75 23.04 -14.63
CA PRO A 534 10.50 24.36 -14.09
C PRO A 534 9.33 24.34 -13.10
N GLU A 535 9.35 25.26 -12.13
CA GLU A 535 8.23 25.40 -11.21
C GLU A 535 6.93 25.67 -11.98
N GLY A 536 5.93 24.85 -11.68
CA GLY A 536 4.57 24.96 -12.19
C GLY A 536 3.57 24.70 -11.07
N PRO A 537 2.28 25.02 -11.27
CA PRO A 537 1.27 24.72 -10.27
C PRO A 537 1.26 23.22 -9.99
N ALA A 538 1.13 22.84 -8.72
CA ALA A 538 0.87 21.46 -8.36
C ALA A 538 -0.38 20.99 -9.11
N LEU A 539 -0.36 19.75 -9.60
CA LEU A 539 -1.44 19.19 -10.40
C LEU A 539 -1.99 17.95 -9.72
N THR A 540 -3.30 17.79 -9.80
CA THR A 540 -4.01 16.60 -9.33
C THR A 540 -4.65 15.90 -10.51
N PRO A 541 -4.59 14.55 -10.57
CA PRO A 541 -5.27 13.80 -11.60
C PRO A 541 -6.77 13.98 -11.48
N TYR A 542 -7.42 14.01 -12.64
CA TYR A 542 -8.86 14.02 -12.77
C TYR A 542 -9.25 12.99 -13.82
N HIS A 543 -10.17 12.11 -13.46
CA HIS A 543 -10.80 11.16 -14.35
C HIS A 543 -12.28 11.51 -14.43
N ASP A 544 -12.76 11.75 -15.65
CA ASP A 544 -14.17 11.80 -15.93
C ASP A 544 -14.61 10.41 -16.39
N PRO A 545 -15.34 9.66 -15.55
CA PRO A 545 -15.78 8.34 -15.93
C PRO A 545 -16.82 8.42 -17.06
N ILE A 546 -17.64 9.48 -17.13
CA ILE A 546 -18.78 9.57 -18.07
C ILE A 546 -18.30 9.79 -19.51
N GLY A 547 -17.49 10.81 -19.74
CA GLY A 547 -16.85 11.09 -21.01
C GLY A 547 -15.68 10.17 -21.30
N GLY A 548 -15.27 9.33 -20.34
CA GLY A 548 -14.16 8.40 -20.48
C GLY A 548 -12.88 9.14 -20.78
N PHE A 549 -12.52 10.15 -19.98
CA PHE A 549 -11.29 10.89 -20.21
C PHE A 549 -10.54 11.21 -18.94
N ARG A 550 -9.22 11.41 -19.05
CA ARG A 550 -8.33 11.83 -17.97
C ARG A 550 -7.64 13.13 -18.34
N THR A 551 -7.38 13.95 -17.33
CA THR A 551 -6.48 15.12 -17.43
C THR A 551 -5.90 15.43 -16.05
N CYS A 552 -5.03 16.42 -15.99
CA CYS A 552 -4.50 16.98 -14.76
C CYS A 552 -5.03 18.39 -14.59
N ARG A 553 -5.31 18.80 -13.36
CA ARG A 553 -5.74 20.18 -13.07
C ARG A 553 -5.03 20.74 -11.84
N PRO A 554 -4.86 22.07 -11.74
CA PRO A 554 -4.47 22.67 -10.47
C PRO A 554 -5.55 22.43 -9.39
N PRO A 555 -5.18 22.10 -8.14
CA PRO A 555 -6.13 21.83 -7.07
C PRO A 555 -7.16 22.94 -6.84
N ALA A 556 -6.73 24.20 -6.97
CA ALA A 556 -7.55 25.39 -6.76
C ALA A 556 -8.60 25.62 -7.87
N TRP A 557 -8.49 24.96 -9.02
CA TRP A 557 -9.44 25.11 -10.11
C TRP A 557 -10.70 24.30 -9.81
N LYS A 558 -11.86 24.92 -10.02
CA LYS A 558 -13.16 24.34 -9.69
C LYS A 558 -13.66 23.48 -10.86
N LEU A 559 -14.17 22.31 -10.51
CA LEU A 559 -14.96 21.47 -11.42
C LEU A 559 -16.41 21.97 -11.40
N ALA A 560 -16.98 22.19 -12.57
CA ALA A 560 -18.39 22.53 -12.72
C ALA A 560 -19.01 21.66 -13.82
N ALA A 561 -20.06 20.91 -13.46
CA ALA A 561 -20.96 20.33 -14.45
C ALA A 561 -21.89 21.45 -14.91
N ALA A 562 -21.58 22.06 -16.05
CA ALA A 562 -22.38 23.17 -16.58
C ALA A 562 -23.55 22.69 -17.47
N ALA A 563 -23.41 21.50 -18.07
CA ALA A 563 -24.42 20.81 -18.85
C ALA A 563 -24.22 19.29 -18.77
N PRO A 564 -25.25 18.46 -19.01
CA PRO A 564 -25.08 17.01 -19.01
C PRO A 564 -24.12 16.56 -20.12
N GLY A 565 -23.12 15.74 -19.77
CA GLY A 565 -22.04 15.31 -20.67
C GLY A 565 -20.94 16.36 -20.92
N GLU A 566 -20.93 17.45 -20.15
CA GLU A 566 -19.90 18.48 -20.18
C GLU A 566 -19.18 18.60 -18.83
N VAL A 567 -17.86 18.44 -18.85
CA VAL A 567 -17.00 18.77 -17.73
C VAL A 567 -16.34 20.11 -17.99
N ARG A 568 -16.54 21.08 -17.08
CA ARG A 568 -15.78 22.34 -17.07
C ARG A 568 -14.80 22.39 -15.90
N ILE A 569 -13.58 22.80 -16.21
CA ILE A 569 -12.51 23.05 -15.25
C ILE A 569 -12.14 24.52 -15.37
N ARG A 570 -12.40 25.29 -14.31
CA ARG A 570 -12.29 26.75 -14.34
C ARG A 570 -11.33 27.25 -13.27
N SER A 571 -10.49 28.23 -13.62
CA SER A 571 -9.60 28.90 -12.69
C SER A 571 -10.37 29.61 -11.57
N ALA A 572 -9.72 29.84 -10.43
CA ALA A 572 -10.35 30.47 -9.27
C ALA A 572 -10.87 31.89 -9.57
N ASP A 573 -10.19 32.63 -10.44
CA ASP A 573 -10.59 33.97 -10.92
C ASP A 573 -11.59 33.90 -12.09
N GLY A 574 -11.89 32.71 -12.59
CA GLY A 574 -12.85 32.47 -13.66
C GLY A 574 -12.41 32.89 -15.05
N ARG A 575 -11.14 33.27 -15.25
CA ARG A 575 -10.63 33.78 -16.54
C ARG A 575 -10.10 32.70 -17.47
N GLU A 576 -9.65 31.57 -16.93
CA GLU A 576 -9.23 30.40 -17.69
C GLU A 576 -10.24 29.27 -17.52
N GLU A 577 -10.65 28.65 -18.62
CA GLU A 577 -11.61 27.55 -18.61
C GLU A 577 -11.25 26.51 -19.67
N LEU A 578 -11.28 25.24 -19.27
CA LEU A 578 -11.29 24.06 -20.14
C LEU A 578 -12.67 23.41 -20.01
N ALA A 579 -13.38 23.25 -21.13
CA ALA A 579 -14.55 22.40 -21.21
C ALA A 579 -14.31 21.22 -22.14
N VAL A 580 -14.70 20.03 -21.71
CA VAL A 580 -14.59 18.79 -22.48
C VAL A 580 -15.96 18.16 -22.59
N ARG A 581 -16.33 17.75 -23.80
CA ARG A 581 -17.60 17.07 -24.10
C ARG A 581 -17.34 15.84 -24.94
N VAL A 582 -18.05 14.75 -24.63
CA VAL A 582 -17.97 13.50 -25.38
C VAL A 582 -19.37 13.05 -25.75
N THR A 583 -19.58 12.70 -27.01
CA THR A 583 -20.91 12.38 -27.55
C THR A 583 -20.81 11.32 -28.62
N VAL A 584 -21.79 10.43 -28.71
CA VAL A 584 -21.82 9.37 -29.74
C VAL A 584 -22.81 9.75 -30.84
N LEU A 585 -22.33 9.79 -32.09
CA LEU A 585 -23.17 9.97 -33.27
C LEU A 585 -23.99 8.70 -33.55
N ALA A 586 -25.18 8.85 -34.13
CA ALA A 586 -26.00 7.69 -34.53
C ALA A 586 -25.30 6.87 -35.62
N THR A 587 -25.33 5.55 -35.50
CA THR A 587 -24.65 4.61 -36.41
C THR A 587 -25.45 4.28 -37.67
N PRO A 588 -24.78 4.09 -38.83
CA PRO A 588 -23.36 4.35 -39.08
C PRO A 588 -23.09 5.83 -39.44
N PRO A 589 -21.92 6.36 -39.05
CA PRO A 589 -21.49 7.71 -39.39
C PRO A 589 -21.05 7.76 -40.86
N THR A 590 -21.77 8.51 -41.70
CA THR A 590 -21.33 8.79 -43.08
C THR A 590 -20.41 10.02 -43.09
N PRO A 591 -19.46 10.15 -44.03
CA PRO A 591 -18.57 11.32 -44.11
C PRO A 591 -19.34 12.65 -44.13
N ALA A 592 -20.49 12.71 -44.80
CA ALA A 592 -21.37 13.87 -44.83
C ALA A 592 -21.97 14.19 -43.44
N ARG A 593 -22.44 13.17 -42.70
CA ARG A 593 -22.94 13.34 -41.33
C ARG A 593 -21.84 13.80 -40.37
N VAL A 594 -20.63 13.27 -40.51
CA VAL A 594 -19.46 13.69 -39.73
C VAL A 594 -19.10 15.14 -40.01
N GLY A 595 -19.01 15.54 -41.29
CA GLY A 595 -18.73 16.92 -41.68
C GLY A 595 -19.77 17.90 -41.16
N TYR A 596 -21.06 17.55 -41.27
CA TYR A 596 -22.16 18.34 -40.71
C TYR A 596 -22.06 18.48 -39.19
N ALA A 597 -21.85 17.38 -38.48
CA ALA A 597 -21.74 17.38 -37.02
C ALA A 597 -20.56 18.25 -36.56
N LEU A 598 -19.37 18.09 -37.16
CA LEU A 598 -18.18 18.87 -36.82
C LEU A 598 -18.43 20.37 -37.00
N ARG A 599 -18.97 20.79 -38.14
CA ARG A 599 -19.27 22.20 -38.41
C ARG A 599 -20.27 22.76 -37.40
N ARG A 600 -21.39 22.05 -37.19
CA ARG A 600 -22.45 22.49 -36.27
C ARG A 600 -21.96 22.61 -34.83
N VAL A 601 -21.12 21.67 -34.39
CA VAL A 601 -20.49 21.69 -33.06
C VAL A 601 -19.55 22.87 -32.91
N LEU A 602 -18.74 23.17 -33.92
CA LEU A 602 -17.85 24.34 -33.91
C LEU A 602 -18.64 25.65 -33.85
N ASP A 603 -19.71 25.78 -34.65
CA ASP A 603 -20.61 26.93 -34.65
C ASP A 603 -21.22 27.14 -33.25
N ARG A 604 -21.90 26.10 -32.72
CA ARG A 604 -22.58 26.16 -31.41
C ARG A 604 -21.63 26.38 -30.24
N SER A 605 -20.44 25.80 -30.29
CA SER A 605 -19.46 25.98 -29.21
C SER A 605 -18.82 27.36 -29.23
N ALA A 606 -18.62 27.96 -30.41
CA ALA A 606 -18.16 29.35 -30.54
C ALA A 606 -19.24 30.34 -30.07
N GLU A 607 -20.51 30.15 -30.47
CA GLU A 607 -21.66 30.92 -29.96
C GLU A 607 -21.78 30.82 -28.43
N GLY A 608 -21.55 29.62 -27.88
CA GLY A 608 -21.58 29.38 -26.43
C GLY A 608 -20.48 30.08 -25.65
N LEU A 609 -19.34 30.41 -26.28
CA LEU A 609 -18.31 31.25 -25.68
C LEU A 609 -18.71 32.73 -25.65
N SER A 610 -19.25 33.23 -26.76
CA SER A 610 -19.91 34.54 -26.86
C SER A 610 -20.69 34.63 -28.17
N PRO A 611 -21.94 35.14 -28.17
CA PRO A 611 -22.69 35.41 -29.39
C PRO A 611 -21.99 36.40 -30.35
N SER A 612 -21.07 37.21 -29.82
CA SER A 612 -20.31 38.22 -30.57
C SER A 612 -18.84 37.82 -30.79
N ALA A 613 -18.51 36.53 -30.66
CA ALA A 613 -17.16 36.04 -30.89
C ALA A 613 -16.76 36.23 -32.36
N ALA A 614 -15.62 36.88 -32.61
CA ALA A 614 -15.10 37.07 -33.97
C ALA A 614 -14.20 35.88 -34.36
N LEU A 615 -14.46 35.24 -35.49
CA LEU A 615 -13.60 34.18 -36.02
C LEU A 615 -12.24 34.76 -36.42
N VAL A 616 -11.16 34.19 -35.86
CA VAL A 616 -9.78 34.57 -36.17
C VAL A 616 -9.19 33.58 -37.15
N GLU A 617 -9.40 32.28 -36.91
CA GLU A 617 -8.75 31.20 -37.64
C GLU A 617 -9.63 29.94 -37.59
N GLU A 618 -9.69 29.19 -38.69
CA GLU A 618 -10.30 27.86 -38.77
C GLU A 618 -9.39 26.92 -39.55
N GLY A 619 -9.29 25.67 -39.13
CA GLY A 619 -8.49 24.69 -39.84
C GLY A 619 -8.57 23.29 -39.24
N THR A 620 -7.51 22.52 -39.47
CA THR A 620 -7.30 21.21 -38.85
C THR A 620 -6.06 21.23 -37.97
N ALA A 621 -6.18 20.76 -36.73
CA ALA A 621 -5.07 20.68 -35.78
C ALA A 621 -5.16 19.39 -34.97
N ARG A 622 -4.10 19.08 -34.22
CA ARG A 622 -4.15 18.09 -33.13
C ARG A 622 -4.24 18.81 -31.80
N ILE A 623 -4.95 18.22 -30.84
CA ILE A 623 -4.99 18.69 -29.46
C ILE A 623 -4.62 17.55 -28.52
N GLY A 624 -3.56 17.73 -27.73
CA GLY A 624 -3.00 16.66 -26.92
C GLY A 624 -2.75 15.39 -27.72
N ASN A 625 -3.33 14.28 -27.27
CA ASN A 625 -3.19 12.97 -27.91
C ASN A 625 -4.36 12.61 -28.86
N LEU A 626 -5.26 13.55 -29.14
CA LEU A 626 -6.31 13.32 -30.12
C LEU A 626 -5.77 13.32 -31.56
N PRO A 627 -6.28 12.44 -32.44
CA PRO A 627 -6.02 12.51 -33.88
C PRO A 627 -6.46 13.87 -34.43
N ALA A 628 -6.00 14.25 -35.62
CA ALA A 628 -6.34 15.55 -36.20
C ALA A 628 -7.86 15.75 -36.32
N GLY A 629 -8.33 16.91 -35.88
CA GLY A 629 -9.74 17.31 -35.90
C GLY A 629 -9.86 18.74 -36.41
N ARG A 630 -11.10 19.23 -36.51
CA ARG A 630 -11.34 20.62 -36.89
C ARG A 630 -11.25 21.53 -35.69
N TYR A 631 -10.70 22.73 -35.88
CA TYR A 631 -10.62 23.73 -34.82
C TYR A 631 -11.02 25.11 -35.32
N ARG A 632 -11.43 25.95 -34.38
CA ARG A 632 -11.60 27.40 -34.56
C ARG A 632 -10.93 28.14 -33.43
N ARG A 633 -10.26 29.23 -33.78
CA ARG A 633 -9.81 30.26 -32.84
C ARG A 633 -10.72 31.47 -33.01
N VAL A 634 -11.28 31.93 -31.91
CA VAL A 634 -12.18 33.09 -31.88
C VAL A 634 -11.65 34.12 -30.89
N ARG A 635 -11.91 35.40 -31.16
CA ARG A 635 -11.65 36.50 -30.23
C ARG A 635 -12.94 36.89 -29.54
N LEU A 636 -12.92 36.93 -28.22
CA LEU A 636 -14.09 37.23 -27.40
C LEU A 636 -14.15 38.74 -27.08
N PRO A 637 -15.35 39.26 -26.76
CA PRO A 637 -15.49 40.61 -26.21
C PRO A 637 -14.62 40.78 -24.96
N GLY A 638 -13.79 41.83 -24.92
CA GLY A 638 -12.83 42.06 -23.83
C GLY A 638 -11.40 41.56 -24.10
N GLY A 639 -11.13 41.00 -25.29
CA GLY A 639 -9.77 40.65 -25.73
C GLY A 639 -9.29 39.25 -25.35
N ASP A 640 -10.10 38.48 -24.62
CA ASP A 640 -9.86 37.05 -24.37
C ASP A 640 -9.89 36.25 -25.70
N GLU A 641 -9.23 35.09 -25.69
CA GLU A 641 -9.30 34.11 -26.77
C GLU A 641 -10.16 32.91 -26.40
N GLY A 642 -10.89 32.44 -27.39
CA GLY A 642 -11.58 31.17 -27.39
C GLY A 642 -10.95 30.21 -28.38
N ARG A 643 -10.78 28.94 -28.01
CA ARG A 643 -10.43 27.87 -28.96
C ARG A 643 -11.42 26.74 -28.85
N VAL A 644 -11.99 26.34 -29.97
CA VAL A 644 -12.92 25.21 -30.06
C VAL A 644 -12.27 24.16 -30.94
N TYR A 645 -12.29 22.92 -30.47
CA TYR A 645 -11.79 21.77 -31.19
C TYR A 645 -12.86 20.69 -31.23
N ALA A 646 -13.03 20.02 -32.37
CA ALA A 646 -13.93 18.90 -32.53
C ALA A 646 -13.32 17.78 -33.39
N HIS A 647 -13.47 16.54 -32.95
CA HIS A 647 -13.00 15.35 -33.66
C HIS A 647 -14.01 14.21 -33.55
N VAL A 648 -14.20 13.45 -34.63
CA VAL A 648 -15.01 12.23 -34.64
C VAL A 648 -14.10 11.06 -34.98
N ASP A 649 -14.08 10.03 -34.14
CA ASP A 649 -13.31 8.82 -34.40
C ASP A 649 -14.04 7.82 -35.31
N THR A 650 -13.37 6.71 -35.60
CA THR A 650 -13.91 5.63 -36.45
C THR A 650 -15.13 4.92 -35.84
N LEU A 651 -15.35 5.05 -34.54
CA LEU A 651 -16.51 4.50 -33.83
C LEU A 651 -17.69 5.50 -33.80
N GLY A 652 -17.53 6.69 -34.39
CA GLY A 652 -18.54 7.74 -34.39
C GLY A 652 -18.60 8.53 -33.08
N VAL A 653 -17.56 8.47 -32.24
CA VAL A 653 -17.48 9.26 -31.01
C VAL A 653 -16.95 10.66 -31.32
N LEU A 654 -17.84 11.64 -31.19
CA LEU A 654 -17.55 13.07 -31.26
C LEU A 654 -16.98 13.55 -29.92
N ARG A 655 -15.78 14.12 -29.96
CA ARG A 655 -15.10 14.75 -28.83
C ARG A 655 -14.93 16.23 -29.12
N THR A 656 -15.33 17.06 -28.16
CA THR A 656 -15.26 18.52 -28.26
C THR A 656 -14.44 19.06 -27.09
N VAL A 657 -13.48 19.94 -27.39
CA VAL A 657 -12.68 20.64 -26.39
C VAL A 657 -12.84 22.13 -26.62
N VAL A 658 -13.23 22.86 -25.58
CA VAL A 658 -13.42 24.31 -25.61
C VAL A 658 -12.49 24.94 -24.58
N LEU A 659 -11.73 25.94 -25.01
CA LEU A 659 -10.83 26.71 -24.17
C LEU A 659 -11.26 28.16 -24.18
N ARG A 660 -11.20 28.81 -23.02
CA ARG A 660 -11.31 30.26 -22.86
C ARG A 660 -10.15 30.74 -22.01
N PHE A 661 -9.43 31.76 -22.48
CA PHE A 661 -8.32 32.32 -21.72
C PHE A 661 -7.88 33.71 -22.22
N PRO A 662 -7.28 34.54 -21.36
CA PRO A 662 -6.53 35.72 -21.80
C PRO A 662 -5.27 35.28 -22.57
N PRO A 663 -4.89 35.93 -23.69
CA PRO A 663 -3.72 35.51 -24.50
C PRO A 663 -2.42 35.33 -23.70
N ALA A 664 -2.20 36.15 -22.67
CA ALA A 664 -1.02 36.10 -21.80
C ALA A 664 -1.02 34.92 -20.80
N ARG A 665 -2.14 34.18 -20.65
CA ARG A 665 -2.33 33.10 -19.67
C ARG A 665 -2.88 31.84 -20.34
N SER A 666 -2.02 31.15 -21.09
CA SER A 666 -2.37 29.91 -21.81
C SER A 666 -1.59 28.66 -21.36
N ALA A 667 -0.56 28.83 -20.52
CA ALA A 667 0.35 27.75 -20.14
C ALA A 667 -0.39 26.61 -19.41
N ALA A 668 -1.20 26.93 -18.40
CA ALA A 668 -1.95 25.92 -17.65
C ALA A 668 -2.92 25.13 -18.54
N LEU A 669 -3.72 25.81 -19.38
CA LEU A 669 -4.63 25.13 -20.30
C LEU A 669 -3.91 24.30 -21.37
N SER A 670 -2.78 24.78 -21.88
CA SER A 670 -1.93 24.00 -22.79
C SER A 670 -1.46 22.72 -22.13
N ASP A 671 -1.06 22.82 -20.86
CA ASP A 671 -0.61 21.70 -20.06
C ASP A 671 -1.73 20.70 -19.72
N MET A 672 -2.95 21.19 -19.48
CA MET A 672 -4.14 20.33 -19.29
C MET A 672 -4.57 19.62 -20.58
N THR A 673 -4.55 20.33 -21.71
CA THR A 673 -4.96 19.79 -23.02
C THR A 673 -3.97 18.79 -23.58
N LEU A 674 -2.66 18.99 -23.36
CA LEU A 674 -1.63 17.99 -23.65
C LEU A 674 -1.86 16.66 -22.92
N ARG A 675 -2.49 16.71 -21.75
CA ARG A 675 -2.80 15.56 -20.89
C ARG A 675 -4.18 14.99 -21.08
N LEU A 676 -4.97 15.61 -21.95
CA LEU A 676 -6.31 15.12 -22.23
C LEU A 676 -6.19 13.80 -22.97
N ARG A 677 -6.58 12.72 -22.29
CA ARG A 677 -6.61 11.37 -22.83
C ARG A 677 -8.04 10.87 -22.77
N PHE A 678 -8.51 10.29 -23.85
CA PHE A 678 -9.78 9.58 -23.89
C PHE A 678 -9.50 8.08 -23.82
N GLU A 679 -10.31 7.36 -23.05
CA GLU A 679 -10.25 5.93 -22.81
C GLU A 679 -11.22 5.16 -23.69
#